data_AF-A0A831ZFU2-F1
#
_entry.id   AF-A0A831ZFU2-F1
#
_cell.length_a   1.000
_cell.length_b   1.000
_cell.length_c   1.000
_cell.angle_alpha   90.00
_cell.angle_beta   90.00
_cell.angle_gamma   90.00
#
_symmetry.space_group_name_H-M   'P 1'
#
loop_
_entity.id
_entity.type
_entity.pdbx_description
1 polymer ?
#
loop_
_entity_poly.entity_id
_entity_poly.type
_entity_poly.pdbx_seq_one_letter_code
_entity_poly.pdbx_strand_id
1 'polypeptide(L)'
;MTILSISRPKTLATTVTACLATLALFQTGNALAQQEILHQSVVHWGDESYTLQKIVEGDMTYPRFLDNRGNQITAENYQAIVEKHSNPFGAIHPDLYRMMQENPAARFQVVVQLNIEEQQVLDKPDDLNKTNKALVVAELEQQAIAFSRKLDFQKIQILQKLDVDKLWNDSEFFGTPFARLSLSADQILKLANNNQVNGLYVYDSKGIDDIANALKIANADDLQSAGIKGNGEKVGVFECRPNLLSNASWSLNVDEVNSGSSNPCSSSHSRHVHGIISNTGSGGGFAPKAKLYSSNGKALSQFDWLVDDKRVSALNQSFHRGAEINDGMSFDDIYKDYKVLHYPWPTIVHAAGNWCPAGSSCYELPTINDEFVNHKGYNTISVGNHNDNASAMSSSSIFKNPTTAHNDRELPEISANGTSVTTVGLTFSGTSMSSPAVTGSVALLQNAVTTLRHWPEGIRALLFAGAHTNIKSHPGIPGSSATHSWWDDVSAGNDGFDGSGALDVYQSQQISKNRWNGVPLSRGWDIGSIHDSKVKNGYFTEEYEVKVPWSLLQKVPVKVALAWNSTATLNGGTYSSSLDIDLDIHIYNASGHLVAYSVSWDNSYEIAEFMANRNQTYTVKIRRFSGAGDFSWFGIAWNSRPFIFTFPVFSNQLTIQR
;
A
#
# COMPACT_ATOMS: atom_id res chain seq x y z
N MET A 1 7.44 41.77 -51.39
CA MET A 1 6.44 40.72 -51.10
C MET A 1 6.57 40.39 -49.64
N THR A 2 5.54 40.69 -48.84
CA THR A 2 5.64 40.72 -47.37
C THR A 2 5.22 39.38 -46.78
N ILE A 3 6.03 38.80 -45.89
CA ILE A 3 5.64 37.65 -45.07
C ILE A 3 5.55 38.15 -43.62
N LEU A 4 4.35 38.03 -43.04
CA LEU A 4 4.05 38.40 -41.67
C LEU A 4 4.26 37.20 -40.74
N SER A 5 4.81 37.47 -39.55
CA SER A 5 4.97 36.51 -38.48
C SER A 5 3.66 36.26 -37.72
N ILE A 6 3.47 35.04 -37.22
CA ILE A 6 2.68 34.81 -36.00
C ILE A 6 3.53 33.98 -35.03
N SER A 7 3.55 34.41 -33.77
CA SER A 7 4.41 33.94 -32.69
C SER A 7 3.84 32.74 -31.93
N ARG A 8 4.72 31.86 -31.44
CA ARG A 8 4.42 30.96 -30.30
C ARG A 8 4.86 31.66 -29.00
N PRO A 9 4.08 31.61 -27.91
CA PRO A 9 4.52 32.15 -26.62
C PRO A 9 5.59 31.26 -25.98
N LYS A 10 6.61 31.89 -25.39
CA LYS A 10 7.59 31.24 -24.49
C LYS A 10 7.22 31.59 -23.04
N THR A 11 6.88 30.60 -22.22
CA THR A 11 6.81 30.74 -20.75
C THR A 11 7.05 29.38 -20.09
N LEU A 12 8.32 29.01 -19.89
CA LEU A 12 8.74 27.92 -19.00
C LEU A 12 10.25 28.06 -18.73
N ALA A 13 10.62 29.11 -17.99
CA ALA A 13 12.01 29.42 -17.63
C ALA A 13 12.09 30.37 -16.41
N THR A 14 11.37 30.07 -15.32
CA THR A 14 11.32 30.98 -14.15
C THR A 14 11.23 30.31 -12.77
N THR A 15 11.40 28.98 -12.66
CA THR A 15 11.17 28.26 -11.38
C THR A 15 12.34 27.39 -10.89
N VAL A 16 13.53 27.48 -11.49
CA VAL A 16 14.73 26.70 -11.08
C VAL A 16 15.73 27.55 -10.26
N THR A 17 15.61 28.88 -10.28
CA THR A 17 16.61 29.79 -9.72
C THR A 17 16.60 29.90 -8.17
N ALA A 18 15.64 29.27 -7.48
CA ALA A 18 15.46 29.43 -6.04
C ALA A 18 16.43 28.58 -5.16
N CYS A 19 16.89 27.41 -5.63
CA CYS A 19 17.79 26.55 -4.85
C CYS A 19 19.29 26.83 -5.06
N LEU A 20 19.66 27.55 -6.13
CA LEU A 20 21.07 27.71 -6.54
C LEU A 20 21.82 28.86 -5.82
N ALA A 21 21.13 29.73 -5.09
CA ALA A 21 21.75 30.94 -4.51
C ALA A 21 22.58 30.69 -3.24
N THR A 22 22.43 29.56 -2.57
CA THR A 22 23.04 29.30 -1.25
C THR A 22 24.45 28.68 -1.32
N LEU A 23 24.87 28.18 -2.49
CA LEU A 23 26.06 27.33 -2.62
C LEU A 23 27.41 28.07 -2.82
N ALA A 24 27.41 29.41 -2.85
CA ALA A 24 28.54 30.20 -3.37
C ALA A 24 29.32 31.02 -2.32
N LEU A 25 29.02 30.93 -1.02
CA LEU A 25 29.50 31.92 -0.04
C LEU A 25 29.82 31.39 1.38
N PHE A 26 30.55 30.28 1.51
CA PHE A 26 31.29 29.94 2.75
C PHE A 26 32.59 29.17 2.49
N GLN A 27 33.68 29.90 2.20
CA GLN A 27 35.06 29.41 2.35
C GLN A 27 35.79 30.17 3.46
N THR A 28 35.40 29.91 4.72
CA THR A 28 36.21 30.22 5.90
C THR A 28 36.13 29.05 6.87
N GLY A 29 37.28 28.62 7.39
CA GLY A 29 37.44 27.30 7.99
C GLY A 29 36.55 27.03 9.22
N ASN A 30 35.67 26.06 9.07
CA ASN A 30 35.21 25.17 10.14
C ASN A 30 35.60 23.74 9.75
N ALA A 31 35.60 22.80 10.72
CA ALA A 31 35.94 21.41 10.46
C ALA A 31 35.09 20.85 9.31
N LEU A 32 35.72 20.12 8.38
CA LEU A 32 35.02 19.42 7.29
C LEU A 32 33.92 18.56 7.92
N ALA A 33 32.65 18.90 7.63
CA ALA A 33 31.53 18.10 8.07
C ALA A 33 31.69 16.70 7.46
N GLN A 34 31.75 15.68 8.31
CA GLN A 34 31.93 14.31 7.85
C GLN A 34 30.66 13.90 7.10
N GLN A 35 30.77 13.70 5.79
CA GLN A 35 29.66 13.21 4.97
C GLN A 35 29.37 11.75 5.35
N GLU A 36 28.11 11.47 5.68
CA GLU A 36 27.61 10.13 5.99
C GLU A 36 26.62 9.70 4.90
N ILE A 37 26.80 8.51 4.34
CA ILE A 37 25.85 7.93 3.38
C ILE A 37 24.78 7.22 4.21
N LEU A 38 23.53 7.70 4.16
CA LEU A 38 22.40 7.08 4.85
C LEU A 38 21.88 5.85 4.10
N HIS A 39 21.85 5.93 2.77
CA HIS A 39 21.39 4.85 1.89
C HIS A 39 22.05 4.97 0.52
N GLN A 40 22.23 3.84 -0.15
CA GLN A 40 22.83 3.74 -1.48
C GLN A 40 22.08 2.70 -2.30
N SER A 41 21.67 3.10 -3.51
CA SER A 41 21.18 2.21 -4.56
C SER A 41 22.18 2.13 -5.72
N VAL A 42 22.20 0.98 -6.41
CA VAL A 42 22.90 0.80 -7.68
C VAL A 42 21.91 0.29 -8.73
N VAL A 43 21.69 1.11 -9.76
CA VAL A 43 20.79 0.81 -10.89
C VAL A 43 21.61 0.20 -12.03
N HIS A 44 21.10 -0.87 -12.64
CA HIS A 44 21.77 -1.60 -13.71
C HIS A 44 20.94 -1.57 -15.01
N TRP A 45 21.56 -1.13 -16.11
CA TRP A 45 20.96 -1.13 -17.45
C TRP A 45 21.93 -1.77 -18.46
N GLY A 46 21.87 -3.10 -18.56
CA GLY A 46 22.82 -3.88 -19.36
C GLY A 46 24.22 -3.80 -18.75
N ASP A 47 25.20 -3.35 -19.53
CA ASP A 47 26.59 -3.14 -19.09
C ASP A 47 26.82 -1.79 -18.36
N GLU A 48 25.82 -0.91 -18.33
CA GLU A 48 25.87 0.37 -17.62
C GLU A 48 25.34 0.22 -16.18
N SER A 49 25.97 0.91 -15.22
CA SER A 49 25.51 1.01 -13.84
C SER A 49 25.61 2.43 -13.31
N TYR A 50 24.68 2.81 -12.45
CA TYR A 50 24.60 4.15 -11.86
C TYR A 50 24.33 4.04 -10.37
N THR A 51 25.02 4.82 -9.55
CA THR A 51 24.85 4.77 -8.09
C THR A 51 24.14 6.03 -7.61
N LEU A 52 23.04 5.87 -6.88
CA LEU A 52 22.35 6.96 -6.17
C LEU A 52 22.62 6.84 -4.67
N GLN A 53 22.91 7.95 -4.00
CA GLN A 53 23.16 8.00 -2.57
C GLN A 53 22.35 9.12 -1.90
N LYS A 54 21.65 8.82 -0.80
CA LYS A 54 21.14 9.82 0.16
C LYS A 54 22.26 10.11 1.17
N ILE A 55 22.79 11.34 1.19
CA ILE A 55 23.97 11.72 2.00
C ILE A 55 23.61 12.83 2.99
N VAL A 56 24.06 12.71 4.23
CA VAL A 56 24.01 13.75 5.26
C VAL A 56 25.33 14.52 5.33
N GLU A 57 25.22 15.84 5.42
CA GLU A 57 26.30 16.77 5.73
C GLU A 57 25.78 17.86 6.70
N GLY A 58 26.10 17.73 7.98
CA GLY A 58 25.48 18.54 9.03
C GLY A 58 23.99 18.22 9.18
N ASP A 59 23.13 19.24 9.19
CA ASP A 59 21.66 19.08 9.27
C ASP A 59 20.99 18.87 7.89
N MET A 60 21.77 18.91 6.80
CA MET A 60 21.27 18.79 5.43
C MET A 60 21.49 17.38 4.90
N THR A 61 20.49 16.86 4.20
CA THR A 61 20.61 15.63 3.41
C THR A 61 20.41 15.98 1.93
N TYR A 62 21.16 15.37 1.01
CA TYR A 62 21.06 15.61 -0.44
C TYR A 62 21.40 14.38 -1.29
N PRO A 63 20.91 14.30 -2.55
CA PRO A 63 21.29 13.24 -3.48
C PRO A 63 22.72 13.40 -4.00
N ARG A 64 23.45 12.29 -4.15
CA ARG A 64 24.66 12.19 -4.99
C ARG A 64 24.46 11.08 -6.03
N PHE A 65 24.62 11.45 -7.29
CA PHE A 65 24.53 10.55 -8.45
C PHE A 65 25.94 10.24 -8.97
N LEU A 66 26.27 8.97 -9.19
CA LEU A 66 27.57 8.54 -9.73
C LEU A 66 27.39 7.68 -10.99
N ASP A 67 28.32 7.78 -11.93
CA ASP A 67 28.44 6.87 -13.09
C ASP A 67 29.07 5.51 -12.72
N ASN A 68 29.17 4.59 -13.69
CA ASN A 68 29.80 3.27 -13.52
C ASN A 68 31.31 3.30 -13.21
N ARG A 69 31.93 4.49 -13.13
CA ARG A 69 33.33 4.71 -12.74
C ARG A 69 33.44 5.45 -11.41
N GLY A 70 32.32 5.76 -10.75
CA GLY A 70 32.25 6.52 -9.51
C GLY A 70 32.40 8.04 -9.68
N ASN A 71 32.34 8.58 -10.90
CA ASN A 71 32.36 10.03 -11.12
C ASN A 71 30.98 10.62 -10.83
N GLN A 72 30.94 11.77 -10.13
CA GLN A 72 29.68 12.45 -9.88
C GLN A 72 29.07 13.03 -11.15
N ILE A 73 27.79 12.72 -11.40
CA ILE A 73 26.97 13.28 -12.48
C ILE A 73 25.89 14.20 -11.90
N THR A 74 25.25 15.01 -12.75
CA THR A 74 24.16 15.89 -12.32
C THR A 74 22.83 15.14 -12.27
N ALA A 75 21.85 15.68 -11.54
CA ALA A 75 20.49 15.13 -11.48
C ALA A 75 19.84 15.08 -12.88
N GLU A 76 20.06 16.10 -13.71
CA GLU A 76 19.52 16.18 -15.07
C GLU A 76 20.14 15.10 -15.99
N ASN A 77 21.43 14.81 -15.82
CA ASN A 77 22.08 13.72 -16.55
C ASN A 77 21.51 12.36 -16.13
N TYR A 78 21.32 12.13 -14.83
CA TYR A 78 20.69 10.90 -14.33
C TYR A 78 19.24 10.76 -14.83
N GLN A 79 18.45 11.83 -14.74
CA GLN A 79 17.08 11.89 -15.25
C GLN A 79 17.01 11.57 -16.75
N ALA A 80 17.88 12.15 -17.58
CA ALA A 80 17.93 11.88 -19.01
C ALA A 80 18.33 10.43 -19.35
N ILE A 81 19.08 9.76 -18.46
CA ILE A 81 19.40 8.34 -18.57
C ILE A 81 18.17 7.50 -18.18
N VAL A 82 17.51 7.80 -17.07
CA VAL A 82 16.23 7.17 -16.70
C VAL A 82 15.22 7.29 -17.85
N GLU A 83 15.05 8.48 -18.43
CA GLU A 83 14.16 8.74 -19.56
C GLU A 83 14.55 7.95 -20.83
N LYS A 84 15.85 7.86 -21.14
CA LYS A 84 16.39 7.07 -22.26
C LYS A 84 16.11 5.56 -22.12
N HIS A 85 16.07 5.06 -20.88
CA HIS A 85 15.88 3.64 -20.57
C HIS A 85 14.44 3.28 -20.20
N SER A 86 13.59 4.26 -19.88
CA SER A 86 12.17 4.04 -19.59
C SER A 86 11.36 3.79 -20.87
N ASN A 87 10.69 2.64 -20.89
CA ASN A 87 9.62 2.25 -21.81
C ASN A 87 9.97 2.12 -23.32
N PRO A 88 10.62 1.02 -23.74
CA PRO A 88 10.79 0.67 -25.16
C PRO A 88 9.48 0.23 -25.86
N PHE A 89 8.35 0.15 -25.16
CA PHE A 89 7.07 -0.39 -25.65
C PHE A 89 6.01 0.70 -25.96
N GLY A 90 6.30 1.97 -25.64
CA GLY A 90 5.34 3.07 -25.78
C GLY A 90 4.09 2.83 -24.91
N ALA A 91 2.90 3.14 -25.40
CA ALA A 91 1.67 2.96 -24.62
C ALA A 91 1.25 1.49 -24.38
N ILE A 92 2.07 0.48 -24.72
CA ILE A 92 1.73 -0.95 -24.60
C ILE A 92 2.41 -1.55 -23.36
N HIS A 93 1.61 -2.11 -22.44
CA HIS A 93 2.14 -2.80 -21.27
C HIS A 93 3.00 -4.03 -21.68
N PRO A 94 4.15 -4.30 -21.02
CA PRO A 94 5.04 -5.41 -21.38
C PRO A 94 4.34 -6.78 -21.49
N ASP A 95 3.39 -7.08 -20.61
CA ASP A 95 2.60 -8.33 -20.69
C ASP A 95 1.73 -8.41 -21.94
N LEU A 96 1.07 -7.32 -22.31
CA LEU A 96 0.24 -7.28 -23.52
C LEU A 96 1.14 -7.43 -24.76
N TYR A 97 2.31 -6.78 -24.76
CA TYR A 97 3.30 -6.93 -25.82
C TYR A 97 3.79 -8.39 -25.94
N ARG A 98 4.15 -9.04 -24.83
CA ARG A 98 4.53 -10.46 -24.78
C ARG A 98 3.43 -11.36 -25.36
N MET A 99 2.20 -11.21 -24.90
CA MET A 99 1.05 -11.99 -25.41
C MET A 99 0.79 -11.76 -26.91
N MET A 100 1.03 -10.54 -27.42
CA MET A 100 0.94 -10.24 -28.86
C MET A 100 2.02 -10.95 -29.68
N GLN A 101 3.24 -11.10 -29.16
CA GLN A 101 4.30 -11.87 -29.83
C GLN A 101 4.00 -13.37 -29.83
N GLU A 102 3.48 -13.90 -28.71
CA GLU A 102 3.16 -15.32 -28.55
C GLU A 102 1.96 -15.77 -29.40
N ASN A 103 0.98 -14.89 -29.65
CA ASN A 103 -0.25 -15.25 -30.36
C ASN A 103 -0.80 -14.13 -31.26
N PRO A 104 -0.06 -13.70 -32.31
CA PRO A 104 -0.36 -12.48 -33.08
C PRO A 104 -1.69 -12.50 -33.84
N ALA A 105 -2.27 -13.69 -34.09
CA ALA A 105 -3.56 -13.84 -34.75
C ALA A 105 -4.78 -13.73 -33.80
N ALA A 106 -4.56 -13.67 -32.48
CA ALA A 106 -5.63 -13.62 -31.50
C ALA A 106 -6.34 -12.25 -31.44
N ARG A 107 -7.54 -12.24 -30.84
CA ARG A 107 -8.14 -11.02 -30.28
C ARG A 107 -7.91 -11.01 -28.78
N PHE A 108 -7.35 -9.91 -28.29
CA PHE A 108 -7.04 -9.69 -26.89
C PHE A 108 -8.18 -8.93 -26.22
N GLN A 109 -8.44 -9.24 -24.96
CA GLN A 109 -9.21 -8.35 -24.08
C GLN A 109 -8.22 -7.32 -23.55
N VAL A 110 -8.45 -6.05 -23.86
CA VAL A 110 -7.53 -4.95 -23.58
C VAL A 110 -8.26 -3.91 -22.77
N VAL A 111 -7.63 -3.45 -21.68
CA VAL A 111 -8.03 -2.19 -21.07
C VAL A 111 -7.26 -1.07 -21.76
N VAL A 112 -8.00 -0.15 -22.36
CA VAL A 112 -7.48 1.09 -22.93
C VAL A 112 -7.68 2.19 -21.92
N GLN A 113 -6.61 2.88 -21.56
CA GLN A 113 -6.70 4.15 -20.85
C GLN A 113 -6.79 5.30 -21.85
N LEU A 114 -7.72 6.21 -21.61
CA LEU A 114 -7.97 7.37 -22.46
C LEU A 114 -7.41 8.66 -21.86
N ASN A 115 -6.99 9.56 -22.74
CA ASN A 115 -6.50 10.89 -22.38
C ASN A 115 -7.64 11.87 -22.11
N ILE A 116 -8.20 11.79 -20.89
CA ILE A 116 -9.26 12.68 -20.41
C ILE A 116 -8.72 13.69 -19.39
N GLU A 117 -9.37 14.85 -19.30
CA GLU A 117 -9.06 15.85 -18.28
C GLU A 117 -9.68 15.40 -16.95
N GLU A 118 -8.83 14.83 -16.08
CA GLU A 118 -9.17 14.50 -14.71
C GLU A 118 -9.35 15.78 -13.88
N GLN A 119 -10.30 15.78 -12.95
CA GLN A 119 -10.50 16.91 -12.03
C GLN A 119 -9.71 16.66 -10.75
N GLN A 120 -9.49 17.73 -9.97
CA GLN A 120 -8.94 17.63 -8.63
C GLN A 120 -9.71 16.60 -7.81
N VAL A 121 -8.97 15.68 -7.17
CA VAL A 121 -9.52 14.68 -6.24
C VAL A 121 -10.27 15.38 -5.10
N LEU A 122 -11.34 14.74 -4.60
CA LEU A 122 -12.11 15.29 -3.49
C LEU A 122 -11.27 15.29 -2.20
N ASP A 123 -11.45 16.30 -1.34
CA ASP A 123 -10.78 16.33 -0.04
C ASP A 123 -11.35 15.24 0.90
N LYS A 124 -10.45 14.50 1.54
CA LYS A 124 -10.80 13.53 2.59
C LYS A 124 -11.27 14.25 3.86
N PRO A 125 -12.28 13.76 4.58
CA PRO A 125 -12.77 14.43 5.77
C PRO A 125 -11.81 14.24 6.97
N ASP A 126 -11.30 15.33 7.53
CA ASP A 126 -10.34 15.33 8.64
C ASP A 126 -10.91 14.78 9.97
N ASP A 127 -12.20 14.98 10.25
CA ASP A 127 -12.84 14.53 11.49
C ASP A 127 -14.35 14.33 11.34
N LEU A 128 -14.76 13.07 11.13
CA LEU A 128 -16.17 12.68 11.04
C LEU A 128 -16.87 12.56 12.41
N ASN A 129 -16.22 12.90 13.53
CA ASN A 129 -16.85 12.91 14.84
C ASN A 129 -17.46 14.28 15.21
N LYS A 130 -17.24 15.31 14.38
CA LYS A 130 -17.93 16.61 14.47
C LYS A 130 -19.36 16.50 13.91
N THR A 131 -20.23 17.39 14.37
CA THR A 131 -21.68 17.38 14.07
C THR A 131 -21.95 17.40 12.56
N ASN A 132 -22.96 16.64 12.11
CA ASN A 132 -23.42 16.48 10.71
C ASN A 132 -22.64 15.52 9.79
N LYS A 133 -21.94 14.50 10.33
CA LYS A 133 -21.34 13.38 9.56
C LYS A 133 -22.17 12.88 8.36
N ALA A 134 -23.47 12.65 8.53
CA ALA A 134 -24.34 12.13 7.47
C ALA A 134 -24.52 13.10 6.29
N LEU A 135 -24.48 14.42 6.54
CA LEU A 135 -24.56 15.44 5.50
C LEU A 135 -23.25 15.48 4.69
N VAL A 136 -22.09 15.50 5.37
CA VAL A 136 -20.77 15.48 4.72
C VAL A 136 -20.60 14.26 3.81
N VAL A 137 -21.01 13.07 4.27
CA VAL A 137 -20.97 11.86 3.44
C VAL A 137 -21.90 11.98 2.22
N ALA A 138 -23.13 12.49 2.38
CA ALA A 138 -24.06 12.66 1.27
C ALA A 138 -23.58 13.71 0.24
N GLU A 139 -22.89 14.77 0.68
CA GLU A 139 -22.29 15.78 -0.19
C GLU A 139 -21.12 15.19 -0.99
N LEU A 140 -20.23 14.40 -0.35
CA LEU A 140 -19.14 13.70 -1.02
C LEU A 140 -19.67 12.68 -2.06
N GLU A 141 -20.73 11.92 -1.73
CA GLU A 141 -21.38 11.01 -2.67
C GLU A 141 -21.92 11.72 -3.91
N GLN A 142 -22.59 12.87 -3.73
CA GLN A 142 -23.11 13.65 -4.86
C GLN A 142 -21.99 14.22 -5.74
N GLN A 143 -20.90 14.72 -5.13
CA GLN A 143 -19.75 15.23 -5.86
C GLN A 143 -19.04 14.11 -6.64
N ALA A 144 -18.84 12.94 -6.03
CA ALA A 144 -18.24 11.78 -6.69
C ALA A 144 -19.08 11.32 -7.90
N ILE A 145 -20.41 11.22 -7.75
CA ILE A 145 -21.31 10.84 -8.86
C ILE A 145 -21.28 11.87 -10.00
N ALA A 146 -21.21 13.17 -9.68
CA ALA A 146 -21.09 14.23 -10.68
C ALA A 146 -19.76 14.16 -11.45
N PHE A 147 -18.66 13.92 -10.73
CA PHE A 147 -17.33 13.72 -11.29
C PHE A 147 -17.29 12.51 -12.25
N SER A 148 -17.75 11.33 -11.78
CA SER A 148 -17.80 10.11 -12.58
C SER A 148 -18.57 10.30 -13.90
N ARG A 149 -19.73 10.96 -13.86
CA ARG A 149 -20.52 11.27 -15.06
C ARG A 149 -19.78 12.19 -16.04
N LYS A 150 -18.97 13.14 -15.56
CA LYS A 150 -18.16 14.01 -16.41
C LYS A 150 -17.04 13.22 -17.09
N LEU A 151 -16.35 12.33 -16.37
CA LEU A 151 -15.31 11.48 -16.95
C LEU A 151 -15.89 10.54 -18.02
N ASP A 152 -17.02 9.88 -17.75
CA ASP A 152 -17.62 8.96 -18.72
C ASP A 152 -18.12 9.67 -19.98
N PHE A 153 -18.62 10.91 -19.87
CA PHE A 153 -18.95 11.71 -21.05
C PHE A 153 -17.71 12.00 -21.92
N GLN A 154 -16.57 12.35 -21.30
CA GLN A 154 -15.30 12.53 -22.02
C GLN A 154 -14.82 11.21 -22.67
N LYS A 155 -14.88 10.10 -21.92
CA LYS A 155 -14.54 8.75 -22.40
C LYS A 155 -15.34 8.38 -23.64
N ILE A 156 -16.66 8.54 -23.63
CA ILE A 156 -17.54 8.27 -24.79
C ILE A 156 -17.12 9.12 -26.00
N GLN A 157 -16.86 10.41 -25.80
CA GLN A 157 -16.42 11.29 -26.89
C GLN A 157 -15.07 10.86 -27.50
N ILE A 158 -14.15 10.32 -26.70
CA ILE A 158 -12.87 9.81 -27.22
C ILE A 158 -13.06 8.47 -27.93
N LEU A 159 -13.80 7.52 -27.36
CA LEU A 159 -14.06 6.21 -27.98
C LEU A 159 -14.74 6.35 -29.36
N GLN A 160 -15.63 7.34 -29.52
CA GLN A 160 -16.23 7.70 -30.81
C GLN A 160 -15.20 8.28 -31.81
N LYS A 161 -14.28 9.16 -31.38
CA LYS A 161 -13.19 9.67 -32.24
C LYS A 161 -12.20 8.59 -32.66
N LEU A 162 -12.03 7.55 -31.83
CA LEU A 162 -11.16 6.41 -32.08
C LEU A 162 -11.80 5.34 -33.00
N ASP A 163 -13.09 5.45 -33.33
CA ASP A 163 -13.88 4.46 -34.10
C ASP A 163 -13.87 3.06 -33.45
N VAL A 164 -14.00 3.02 -32.12
CA VAL A 164 -14.03 1.79 -31.30
C VAL A 164 -15.22 1.72 -30.33
N ASP A 165 -16.16 2.66 -30.42
CA ASP A 165 -17.37 2.73 -29.58
C ASP A 165 -18.20 1.43 -29.61
N LYS A 166 -18.27 0.75 -30.76
CA LYS A 166 -18.95 -0.55 -30.94
C LYS A 166 -18.19 -1.75 -30.40
N LEU A 167 -16.94 -1.57 -29.97
CA LEU A 167 -16.10 -2.59 -29.35
C LEU A 167 -16.02 -2.45 -27.82
N TRP A 168 -16.63 -1.40 -27.28
CA TRP A 168 -16.67 -1.06 -25.87
C TRP A 168 -17.80 -1.82 -25.13
N ASN A 169 -17.50 -2.24 -23.90
CA ASN A 169 -18.48 -2.76 -22.95
C ASN A 169 -18.75 -1.68 -21.88
N ASP A 170 -20.00 -1.24 -21.76
CA ASP A 170 -20.42 -0.10 -20.93
C ASP A 170 -20.52 -0.41 -19.42
N SER A 171 -20.45 -1.69 -19.05
CA SER A 171 -20.73 -2.19 -17.70
C SER A 171 -19.55 -2.25 -16.72
N GLU A 172 -18.34 -1.85 -17.14
CA GLU A 172 -17.12 -1.85 -16.31
C GLU A 172 -16.45 -0.47 -16.36
N PHE A 173 -15.69 -0.11 -15.31
CA PHE A 173 -14.88 1.12 -15.27
C PHE A 173 -15.66 2.45 -15.26
N PHE A 174 -16.91 2.45 -14.75
CA PHE A 174 -17.73 3.66 -14.60
C PHE A 174 -16.99 4.77 -13.84
N GLY A 175 -16.97 5.98 -14.39
CA GLY A 175 -16.34 7.13 -13.75
C GLY A 175 -14.83 7.07 -13.63
N THR A 176 -14.15 6.42 -14.58
CA THR A 176 -12.68 6.28 -14.62
C THR A 176 -12.16 6.50 -16.05
N PRO A 177 -10.86 6.79 -16.27
CA PRO A 177 -10.26 6.95 -17.60
C PRO A 177 -10.15 5.64 -18.40
N PHE A 178 -10.60 4.50 -17.85
CA PHE A 178 -10.42 3.19 -18.45
C PHE A 178 -11.65 2.73 -19.25
N ALA A 179 -11.40 1.98 -20.33
CA ALA A 179 -12.40 1.35 -21.18
C ALA A 179 -11.93 -0.05 -21.59
N ARG A 180 -12.80 -1.06 -21.49
CA ARG A 180 -12.50 -2.41 -21.99
C ARG A 180 -12.88 -2.54 -23.45
N LEU A 181 -11.94 -2.99 -24.29
CA LEU A 181 -12.14 -3.30 -25.70
C LEU A 181 -11.71 -4.74 -26.03
N SER A 182 -12.26 -5.30 -27.10
CA SER A 182 -11.74 -6.51 -27.77
C SER A 182 -11.00 -6.10 -29.04
N LEU A 183 -9.70 -6.36 -29.16
CA LEU A 183 -8.82 -5.82 -30.22
C LEU A 183 -7.90 -6.91 -30.83
N SER A 184 -7.54 -6.80 -32.12
CA SER A 184 -6.40 -7.55 -32.68
C SER A 184 -5.07 -6.83 -32.48
N ALA A 185 -3.94 -7.52 -32.66
CA ALA A 185 -2.60 -6.94 -32.54
C ALA A 185 -2.41 -5.64 -33.35
N ASP A 186 -2.86 -5.61 -34.62
CA ASP A 186 -2.80 -4.41 -35.46
C ASP A 186 -3.63 -3.23 -34.89
N GLN A 187 -4.79 -3.52 -34.29
CA GLN A 187 -5.63 -2.49 -33.67
C GLN A 187 -4.95 -1.93 -32.41
N ILE A 188 -4.26 -2.77 -31.63
CA ILE A 188 -3.49 -2.35 -30.45
C ILE A 188 -2.32 -1.46 -30.88
N LEU A 189 -1.53 -1.87 -31.87
CA LEU A 189 -0.43 -1.06 -32.42
C LEU A 189 -0.92 0.29 -32.98
N LYS A 190 -2.08 0.32 -33.63
CA LYS A 190 -2.68 1.57 -34.13
C LYS A 190 -3.12 2.49 -32.99
N LEU A 191 -3.74 1.96 -31.92
CA LEU A 191 -4.14 2.74 -30.76
C LEU A 191 -2.94 3.23 -29.94
N ALA A 192 -1.87 2.45 -29.84
CA ALA A 192 -0.65 2.81 -29.11
C ALA A 192 0.06 4.07 -29.65
N ASN A 193 -0.19 4.40 -30.92
CA ASN A 193 0.34 5.59 -31.59
C ASN A 193 -0.63 6.79 -31.56
N ASN A 194 -1.73 6.71 -30.81
CA ASN A 194 -2.75 7.76 -30.75
C ASN A 194 -2.61 8.60 -29.47
N ASN A 195 -2.54 9.92 -29.59
CA ASN A 195 -2.39 10.84 -28.44
C ASN A 195 -3.64 10.95 -27.54
N GLN A 196 -4.74 10.26 -27.86
CA GLN A 196 -5.90 10.08 -27.00
C GLN A 196 -5.84 8.78 -26.18
N VAL A 197 -4.79 7.96 -26.34
CA VAL A 197 -4.56 6.72 -25.61
C VAL A 197 -3.32 6.87 -24.76
N ASN A 198 -3.47 6.59 -23.46
CA ASN A 198 -2.43 6.75 -22.44
C ASN A 198 -1.95 5.41 -21.87
N GLY A 199 -2.37 4.27 -22.44
CA GLY A 199 -1.99 2.96 -21.93
C GLY A 199 -2.90 1.84 -22.46
N LEU A 200 -2.30 0.68 -22.70
CA LEU A 200 -2.93 -0.51 -23.26
C LEU A 200 -2.46 -1.72 -22.45
N TYR A 201 -3.36 -2.30 -21.68
CA TYR A 201 -3.06 -3.37 -20.72
C TYR A 201 -3.86 -4.64 -21.04
N VAL A 202 -3.33 -5.80 -20.63
CA VAL A 202 -4.11 -7.04 -20.65
C VAL A 202 -5.26 -6.96 -19.65
N TYR A 203 -6.47 -7.36 -20.07
CA TYR A 203 -7.57 -7.67 -19.17
C TYR A 203 -7.67 -9.19 -19.00
N ASP A 204 -7.41 -9.68 -17.78
CA ASP A 204 -7.71 -11.05 -17.38
C ASP A 204 -8.79 -11.03 -16.29
N SER A 205 -9.85 -11.83 -16.46
CA SER A 205 -10.92 -12.00 -15.47
C SER A 205 -10.81 -13.32 -14.70
N LYS A 206 -9.85 -14.17 -15.05
CA LYS A 206 -9.50 -15.35 -14.25
C LYS A 206 -8.76 -14.90 -13.00
N GLY A 207 -8.85 -15.72 -11.96
CA GLY A 207 -8.04 -15.56 -10.78
C GLY A 207 -7.88 -16.89 -10.06
N ILE A 208 -6.68 -17.11 -9.53
CA ILE A 208 -6.21 -18.34 -8.90
C ILE A 208 -6.39 -18.18 -7.38
N ASP A 209 -7.08 -19.12 -6.73
CA ASP A 209 -7.22 -19.11 -5.27
C ASP A 209 -5.85 -19.40 -4.63
N ASP A 210 -5.19 -18.36 -4.12
CA ASP A 210 -4.26 -18.49 -2.99
C ASP A 210 -5.02 -19.10 -1.80
N ILE A 211 -4.42 -19.85 -0.87
CA ILE A 211 -5.20 -20.53 0.19
C ILE A 211 -4.41 -20.60 1.51
N ALA A 212 -4.88 -20.00 2.66
CA ALA A 212 -5.27 -20.69 3.95
C ALA A 212 -4.76 -20.30 5.45
N ASN A 213 -5.54 -20.44 6.56
CA ASN A 213 -5.37 -19.93 8.01
C ASN A 213 -5.34 -18.40 8.33
N ALA A 214 -6.10 -17.90 9.33
CA ALA A 214 -5.65 -16.84 10.28
C ALA A 214 -6.50 -16.81 11.56
N LEU A 215 -5.95 -16.52 12.77
CA LEU A 215 -6.71 -15.87 13.88
C LEU A 215 -5.94 -15.47 15.17
N LYS A 216 -5.10 -16.32 15.78
CA LYS A 216 -4.77 -16.15 17.22
C LYS A 216 -3.72 -15.07 17.62
N ILE A 217 -2.72 -14.78 16.79
CA ILE A 217 -1.61 -13.88 17.18
C ILE A 217 -2.01 -12.41 17.22
N ALA A 218 -2.97 -12.03 16.39
CA ALA A 218 -3.24 -10.63 16.11
C ALA A 218 -3.86 -9.85 17.27
N ASN A 219 -4.13 -10.49 18.41
CA ASN A 219 -4.79 -9.92 19.60
C ASN A 219 -6.16 -9.29 19.28
N ALA A 220 -6.88 -9.84 18.30
CA ALA A 220 -8.22 -9.38 17.92
C ALA A 220 -9.28 -9.74 18.98
N ASP A 221 -9.05 -10.81 19.74
CA ASP A 221 -9.87 -11.24 20.87
C ASP A 221 -9.89 -10.23 22.03
N ASP A 222 -8.80 -9.53 22.29
CA ASP A 222 -8.76 -8.41 23.24
C ASP A 222 -9.70 -7.26 22.81
N LEU A 223 -9.72 -6.90 21.53
CA LEU A 223 -10.62 -5.87 20.99
C LEU A 223 -12.09 -6.30 21.06
N GLN A 224 -12.37 -7.55 20.71
CA GLN A 224 -13.72 -8.11 20.80
C GLN A 224 -14.21 -8.20 22.25
N SER A 225 -13.31 -8.48 23.20
CA SER A 225 -13.60 -8.46 24.63
C SER A 225 -13.87 -7.03 25.12
N ALA A 226 -13.19 -6.02 24.56
CA ALA A 226 -13.47 -4.60 24.75
C ALA A 226 -14.73 -4.10 23.99
N GLY A 227 -15.44 -4.97 23.26
CA GLY A 227 -16.70 -4.66 22.57
C GLY A 227 -16.56 -4.15 21.13
N ILE A 228 -15.33 -3.95 20.64
CA ILE A 228 -15.05 -3.54 19.25
C ILE A 228 -15.13 -4.78 18.38
N LYS A 229 -16.14 -4.87 17.50
CA LYS A 229 -16.42 -6.07 16.69
C LYS A 229 -16.70 -5.78 15.21
N GLY A 230 -16.42 -4.55 14.74
CA GLY A 230 -16.69 -4.12 13.37
C GLY A 230 -18.13 -3.64 13.15
N ASN A 231 -18.85 -3.24 14.19
CA ASN A 231 -20.29 -2.97 14.12
C ASN A 231 -20.66 -1.92 13.06
N GLY A 232 -21.29 -2.36 11.96
CA GLY A 232 -21.75 -1.47 10.90
C GLY A 232 -20.67 -1.01 9.92
N GLU A 233 -19.44 -1.53 10.04
CA GLU A 233 -18.44 -1.38 8.97
C GLU A 233 -18.86 -2.22 7.75
N LYS A 234 -18.62 -1.67 6.55
CA LYS A 234 -18.89 -2.34 5.28
C LYS A 234 -17.59 -2.93 4.76
N VAL A 235 -17.50 -4.25 4.69
CA VAL A 235 -16.31 -4.96 4.23
C VAL A 235 -16.62 -5.74 2.96
N GLY A 236 -15.84 -5.49 1.91
CA GLY A 236 -15.94 -6.22 0.65
C GLY A 236 -15.04 -7.45 0.66
N VAL A 237 -15.53 -8.54 0.09
CA VAL A 237 -14.70 -9.71 -0.22
C VAL A 237 -14.76 -9.94 -1.72
N PHE A 238 -13.65 -9.62 -2.40
CA PHE A 238 -13.50 -9.74 -3.85
C PHE A 238 -12.97 -11.13 -4.19
N GLU A 239 -13.88 -12.07 -4.43
CA GLU A 239 -13.63 -13.43 -4.92
C GLU A 239 -14.98 -14.16 -5.17
N CYS A 240 -14.95 -15.48 -5.30
CA CYS A 240 -16.16 -16.30 -5.29
C CYS A 240 -17.01 -16.07 -4.02
N ARG A 241 -18.29 -16.45 -4.05
CA ARG A 241 -19.15 -16.45 -2.84
C ARG A 241 -18.90 -17.68 -1.94
N PRO A 242 -19.25 -17.63 -0.65
CA PRO A 242 -19.20 -18.82 0.20
C PRO A 242 -20.09 -19.94 -0.35
N ASN A 243 -19.60 -21.17 -0.32
CA ASN A 243 -20.41 -22.36 -0.63
C ASN A 243 -21.48 -22.66 0.44
N LEU A 244 -21.33 -22.13 1.66
CA LEU A 244 -22.30 -22.21 2.74
C LEU A 244 -22.18 -20.97 3.64
N LEU A 245 -23.31 -20.35 4.00
CA LEU A 245 -23.35 -19.10 4.79
C LEU A 245 -23.49 -19.34 6.31
N SER A 246 -24.07 -20.45 6.73
CA SER A 246 -24.25 -20.80 8.14
C SER A 246 -24.47 -22.30 8.35
N ASN A 247 -24.32 -22.74 9.59
CA ASN A 247 -24.84 -24.01 10.10
C ASN A 247 -25.24 -23.86 11.58
N ALA A 248 -25.49 -24.97 12.29
CA ALA A 248 -25.89 -24.94 13.71
C ALA A 248 -24.81 -24.44 14.70
N SER A 249 -23.55 -24.27 14.27
CA SER A 249 -22.41 -23.92 15.12
C SER A 249 -21.72 -22.61 14.74
N TRP A 250 -22.01 -22.06 13.55
CA TRP A 250 -21.45 -20.80 13.05
C TRP A 250 -22.34 -20.13 12.00
N SER A 251 -22.20 -18.82 11.84
CA SER A 251 -22.82 -18.04 10.76
C SER A 251 -21.88 -16.94 10.30
N LEU A 252 -21.83 -16.69 8.99
CA LEU A 252 -21.20 -15.52 8.39
C LEU A 252 -22.17 -14.33 8.44
N ASN A 253 -21.66 -13.12 8.62
CA ASN A 253 -22.47 -11.89 8.63
C ASN A 253 -22.51 -11.24 7.23
N VAL A 254 -22.97 -12.01 6.24
CA VAL A 254 -23.11 -11.54 4.84
C VAL A 254 -24.39 -10.73 4.69
N ASP A 255 -24.23 -9.46 4.34
CA ASP A 255 -25.31 -8.49 4.10
C ASP A 255 -25.86 -8.64 2.69
N GLU A 256 -24.98 -8.83 1.69
CA GLU A 256 -25.36 -9.00 0.29
C GLU A 256 -24.35 -9.85 -0.49
N VAL A 257 -24.84 -10.58 -1.50
CA VAL A 257 -24.04 -11.32 -2.49
C VAL A 257 -24.39 -10.77 -3.86
N ASN A 258 -23.40 -10.40 -4.67
CA ASN A 258 -23.64 -9.81 -5.99
C ASN A 258 -24.38 -10.79 -6.92
N SER A 259 -25.64 -10.49 -7.23
CA SER A 259 -26.47 -11.27 -8.16
C SER A 259 -26.20 -10.94 -9.63
N GLY A 260 -25.52 -9.84 -9.93
CA GLY A 260 -25.14 -9.39 -11.27
C GLY A 260 -23.74 -9.83 -11.72
N SER A 261 -23.08 -10.73 -10.99
CA SER A 261 -21.75 -11.23 -11.37
C SER A 261 -21.78 -11.88 -12.77
N SER A 262 -20.83 -11.46 -13.61
CA SER A 262 -20.68 -11.95 -14.99
C SER A 262 -20.04 -13.35 -15.06
N ASN A 263 -19.41 -13.82 -13.98
CA ASN A 263 -18.87 -15.16 -13.85
C ASN A 263 -19.05 -15.66 -12.40
N PRO A 264 -20.27 -16.06 -12.00
CA PRO A 264 -20.58 -16.43 -10.62
C PRO A 264 -19.90 -17.75 -10.23
N CYS A 265 -19.16 -17.74 -9.12
CA CYS A 265 -18.47 -18.90 -8.59
C CYS A 265 -18.66 -19.01 -7.08
N SER A 266 -18.60 -20.23 -6.53
CA SER A 266 -18.68 -20.45 -5.08
C SER A 266 -17.70 -21.51 -4.61
N SER A 267 -16.98 -21.27 -3.53
CA SER A 267 -15.93 -22.17 -3.04
C SER A 267 -15.94 -22.34 -1.51
N SER A 268 -15.28 -23.40 -1.04
CA SER A 268 -14.92 -23.58 0.38
C SER A 268 -13.81 -22.63 0.81
N HIS A 269 -12.92 -22.25 -0.12
CA HIS A 269 -11.94 -21.17 0.06
C HIS A 269 -12.62 -19.89 0.53
N SER A 270 -13.53 -19.36 -0.29
CA SER A 270 -14.28 -18.14 -0.01
C SER A 270 -15.04 -18.20 1.32
N ARG A 271 -15.67 -19.33 1.61
CA ARG A 271 -16.34 -19.55 2.90
C ARG A 271 -15.39 -19.33 4.08
N HIS A 272 -14.14 -19.80 3.97
CA HIS A 272 -13.12 -19.67 5.02
C HIS A 272 -12.58 -18.24 5.14
N VAL A 273 -12.31 -17.55 4.02
CA VAL A 273 -11.95 -16.11 3.98
C VAL A 273 -13.02 -15.26 4.67
N HIS A 274 -14.29 -15.41 4.25
CA HIS A 274 -15.44 -14.73 4.86
C HIS A 274 -15.59 -15.09 6.35
N GLY A 275 -15.21 -16.32 6.73
CA GLY A 275 -15.20 -16.82 8.11
C GLY A 275 -14.16 -16.13 8.98
N ILE A 276 -12.95 -15.91 8.48
CA ILE A 276 -11.91 -15.17 9.20
C ILE A 276 -12.33 -13.73 9.45
N ILE A 277 -13.02 -13.09 8.52
CA ILE A 277 -13.52 -11.73 8.77
C ILE A 277 -14.72 -11.76 9.74
N SER A 278 -15.74 -12.58 9.47
CA SER A 278 -17.10 -12.35 10.00
C SER A 278 -17.76 -13.49 10.79
N ASN A 279 -17.08 -14.62 11.03
CA ASN A 279 -17.70 -15.76 11.73
C ASN A 279 -18.21 -15.37 13.13
N THR A 280 -19.51 -15.54 13.36
CA THR A 280 -20.20 -15.22 14.62
C THR A 280 -20.26 -16.39 15.62
N GLY A 281 -19.84 -17.59 15.21
CA GLY A 281 -19.86 -18.81 16.01
C GLY A 281 -18.55 -19.12 16.73
N SER A 282 -18.38 -20.39 17.11
CA SER A 282 -17.14 -20.87 17.73
C SER A 282 -15.94 -20.69 16.79
N GLY A 283 -14.79 -20.32 17.36
CA GLY A 283 -13.58 -19.90 16.63
C GLY A 283 -13.57 -18.42 16.25
N GLY A 284 -14.73 -17.80 16.03
CA GLY A 284 -14.87 -16.39 15.68
C GLY A 284 -14.30 -16.00 14.30
N GLY A 285 -14.58 -14.78 13.91
CA GLY A 285 -13.82 -13.99 12.93
C GLY A 285 -13.30 -12.72 13.62
N PHE A 286 -12.44 -11.97 12.96
CA PHE A 286 -11.84 -10.72 13.48
C PHE A 286 -12.87 -9.64 13.74
N ALA A 287 -13.77 -9.41 12.79
CA ALA A 287 -14.82 -8.38 12.83
C ALA A 287 -16.21 -9.04 12.68
N PRO A 288 -16.68 -9.83 13.67
CA PRO A 288 -17.86 -10.67 13.55
C PRO A 288 -19.19 -9.89 13.45
N LYS A 289 -19.16 -8.56 13.55
CA LYS A 289 -20.31 -7.66 13.34
C LYS A 289 -20.14 -6.70 12.15
N ALA A 290 -19.10 -6.85 11.35
CA ALA A 290 -18.96 -6.18 10.06
C ALA A 290 -19.95 -6.77 9.05
N LYS A 291 -20.52 -5.92 8.19
CA LYS A 291 -21.39 -6.31 7.08
C LYS A 291 -20.50 -6.77 5.92
N LEU A 292 -20.55 -8.06 5.56
CA LEU A 292 -19.84 -8.54 4.38
C LEU A 292 -20.65 -8.35 3.10
N TYR A 293 -20.01 -7.77 2.09
CA TYR A 293 -20.49 -7.75 0.71
C TYR A 293 -19.63 -8.74 -0.10
N SER A 294 -20.26 -9.79 -0.61
CA SER A 294 -19.58 -10.84 -1.37
C SER A 294 -19.67 -10.54 -2.86
N SER A 295 -18.53 -10.33 -3.52
CA SER A 295 -18.49 -9.95 -4.94
C SER A 295 -18.99 -11.06 -5.87
N ASN A 296 -19.00 -12.33 -5.42
CA ASN A 296 -19.47 -13.49 -6.18
C ASN A 296 -18.77 -13.65 -7.55
N GLY A 297 -17.51 -13.26 -7.67
CA GLY A 297 -16.78 -13.20 -8.92
C GLY A 297 -15.45 -12.46 -8.79
N LYS A 298 -14.56 -12.68 -9.76
CA LYS A 298 -13.16 -12.19 -9.79
C LYS A 298 -12.88 -11.16 -10.91
N ALA A 299 -13.90 -10.74 -11.66
CA ALA A 299 -13.77 -9.73 -12.70
C ALA A 299 -13.89 -8.32 -12.09
N LEU A 300 -13.26 -7.32 -12.73
CA LEU A 300 -13.20 -5.97 -12.18
C LEU A 300 -14.59 -5.30 -12.02
N SER A 301 -15.60 -5.65 -12.83
CA SER A 301 -16.99 -5.26 -12.56
C SER A 301 -17.53 -5.68 -11.18
N GLN A 302 -17.09 -6.82 -10.63
CA GLN A 302 -17.50 -7.22 -9.28
C GLN A 302 -16.70 -6.52 -8.17
N PHE A 303 -15.51 -6.00 -8.48
CA PHE A 303 -14.76 -5.09 -7.61
C PHE A 303 -15.35 -3.68 -7.64
N ASP A 304 -15.67 -3.15 -8.82
CA ASP A 304 -16.39 -1.89 -9.02
C ASP A 304 -17.72 -1.90 -8.24
N TRP A 305 -18.49 -2.99 -8.28
CA TRP A 305 -19.70 -3.14 -7.45
C TRP A 305 -19.43 -3.02 -5.93
N LEU A 306 -18.32 -3.56 -5.42
CA LEU A 306 -17.96 -3.38 -4.00
C LEU A 306 -17.62 -1.93 -3.68
N VAL A 307 -16.79 -1.30 -4.51
CA VAL A 307 -16.24 0.04 -4.27
C VAL A 307 -17.27 1.13 -4.55
N ASP A 308 -18.03 1.03 -5.64
CA ASP A 308 -18.92 2.09 -6.13
C ASP A 308 -20.40 1.90 -5.74
N ASP A 309 -20.95 0.69 -5.81
CA ASP A 309 -22.36 0.46 -5.46
C ASP A 309 -22.51 0.26 -3.96
N LYS A 310 -21.61 -0.53 -3.34
CA LYS A 310 -21.69 -0.86 -1.91
C LYS A 310 -20.92 0.12 -1.03
N ARG A 311 -19.95 0.86 -1.58
CA ARG A 311 -19.10 1.82 -0.85
C ARG A 311 -18.48 1.17 0.38
N VAL A 312 -17.81 0.03 0.19
CA VAL A 312 -17.06 -0.65 1.25
C VAL A 312 -15.85 0.19 1.68
N SER A 313 -15.53 0.20 2.98
CA SER A 313 -14.39 0.96 3.52
C SER A 313 -13.15 0.09 3.72
N ALA A 314 -13.32 -1.23 3.74
CA ALA A 314 -12.24 -2.21 3.68
C ALA A 314 -12.58 -3.28 2.63
N LEU A 315 -11.59 -3.75 1.88
CA LEU A 315 -11.76 -4.79 0.86
C LEU A 315 -10.65 -5.83 0.97
N ASN A 316 -11.02 -7.12 0.89
CA ASN A 316 -10.10 -8.24 0.83
C ASN A 316 -10.04 -8.85 -0.58
N GLN A 317 -8.83 -9.08 -1.09
CA GLN A 317 -8.58 -9.97 -2.24
C GLN A 317 -7.67 -11.14 -1.82
N SER A 318 -8.18 -12.36 -1.97
CA SER A 318 -7.50 -13.62 -1.61
C SER A 318 -7.29 -14.49 -2.86
N PHE A 319 -6.81 -13.85 -3.93
CA PHE A 319 -6.52 -14.48 -5.22
C PHE A 319 -5.56 -13.60 -6.02
N HIS A 320 -4.86 -14.19 -7.00
CA HIS A 320 -4.09 -13.45 -8.00
C HIS A 320 -4.46 -13.82 -9.46
N ARG A 321 -4.01 -13.03 -10.43
CA ARG A 321 -4.12 -13.26 -11.88
C ARG A 321 -2.82 -13.79 -12.46
N GLY A 322 -2.86 -14.41 -13.64
CA GLY A 322 -1.64 -14.95 -14.29
C GLY A 322 -0.60 -13.89 -14.67
N ALA A 323 -0.99 -12.61 -14.76
CA ALA A 323 -0.06 -11.49 -14.99
C ALA A 323 0.58 -10.96 -13.70
N GLU A 324 -0.05 -11.15 -12.54
CA GLU A 324 0.34 -10.54 -11.25
C GLU A 324 1.64 -11.15 -10.66
N ILE A 325 1.98 -12.39 -11.02
CA ILE A 325 3.20 -13.10 -10.56
C ILE A 325 4.51 -12.59 -11.16
N ASN A 326 4.45 -11.73 -12.19
CA ASN A 326 5.62 -11.21 -12.90
C ASN A 326 6.28 -10.06 -12.13
N ASP A 327 7.43 -9.60 -12.61
CA ASP A 327 8.25 -8.55 -12.00
C ASP A 327 7.55 -7.18 -11.92
N GLY A 328 6.79 -6.80 -12.96
CA GLY A 328 6.10 -5.51 -13.01
C GLY A 328 4.77 -5.45 -12.25
N MET A 329 4.32 -4.23 -11.96
CA MET A 329 2.91 -3.96 -11.58
C MET A 329 1.96 -4.46 -12.67
N SER A 330 0.85 -5.08 -12.24
CA SER A 330 -0.24 -5.42 -13.15
C SER A 330 -1.18 -4.22 -13.38
N PHE A 331 -2.10 -4.35 -14.35
CA PHE A 331 -3.20 -3.39 -14.47
C PHE A 331 -4.10 -3.37 -13.23
N ASP A 332 -4.27 -4.51 -12.56
CA ASP A 332 -5.08 -4.63 -11.36
C ASP A 332 -4.48 -3.81 -10.21
N ASP A 333 -3.15 -3.76 -10.08
CA ASP A 333 -2.45 -2.88 -9.13
C ASP A 333 -2.72 -1.41 -9.42
N ILE A 334 -2.46 -0.98 -10.66
CA ILE A 334 -2.62 0.41 -11.11
C ILE A 334 -4.09 0.87 -10.94
N TYR A 335 -5.05 -0.01 -11.26
CA TYR A 335 -6.47 0.30 -11.12
C TYR A 335 -6.92 0.38 -9.66
N LYS A 336 -6.42 -0.50 -8.79
CA LYS A 336 -6.71 -0.44 -7.35
C LYS A 336 -6.09 0.80 -6.74
N ASP A 337 -4.84 1.13 -7.06
CA ASP A 337 -4.19 2.37 -6.61
C ASP A 337 -4.98 3.61 -7.03
N TYR A 338 -5.46 3.67 -8.27
CA TYR A 338 -6.37 4.72 -8.74
C TYR A 338 -7.66 4.81 -7.92
N LYS A 339 -8.30 3.67 -7.63
CA LYS A 339 -9.56 3.62 -6.87
C LYS A 339 -9.37 3.93 -5.38
N VAL A 340 -8.19 3.72 -4.81
CA VAL A 340 -7.87 4.17 -3.44
C VAL A 340 -7.80 5.70 -3.34
N LEU A 341 -7.45 6.41 -4.42
CA LEU A 341 -7.41 7.88 -4.47
C LEU A 341 -8.80 8.55 -4.63
N HIS A 342 -9.84 7.76 -4.92
CA HIS A 342 -11.19 8.24 -5.23
C HIS A 342 -12.22 7.78 -4.21
N TYR A 343 -13.26 8.58 -3.96
CA TYR A 343 -14.34 8.26 -3.03
C TYR A 343 -14.94 6.86 -3.32
N PRO A 344 -15.02 5.94 -2.34
CA PRO A 344 -15.00 6.18 -0.89
C PRO A 344 -13.62 6.12 -0.20
N TRP A 345 -12.52 6.02 -0.96
CA TRP A 345 -11.15 5.77 -0.49
C TRP A 345 -11.01 4.47 0.33
N PRO A 346 -11.35 3.30 -0.27
CA PRO A 346 -11.32 2.02 0.44
C PRO A 346 -9.89 1.66 0.85
N THR A 347 -9.72 1.05 2.02
CA THR A 347 -8.49 0.31 2.33
C THR A 347 -8.55 -1.06 1.66
N ILE A 348 -7.63 -1.35 0.74
CA ILE A 348 -7.61 -2.60 -0.01
C ILE A 348 -6.45 -3.47 0.47
N VAL A 349 -6.72 -4.74 0.77
CA VAL A 349 -5.80 -5.69 1.39
C VAL A 349 -5.76 -6.98 0.56
N HIS A 350 -4.56 -7.41 0.19
CA HIS A 350 -4.33 -8.53 -0.72
C HIS A 350 -3.46 -9.63 -0.08
N ALA A 351 -3.60 -10.86 -0.55
CA ALA A 351 -2.68 -11.95 -0.26
C ALA A 351 -1.37 -11.76 -1.04
N ALA A 352 -0.20 -11.92 -0.40
CA ALA A 352 1.08 -11.73 -1.08
C ALA A 352 1.42 -12.78 -2.16
N GLY A 353 0.66 -13.88 -2.25
CA GLY A 353 0.92 -15.04 -3.11
C GLY A 353 1.33 -16.29 -2.32
N ASN A 354 1.30 -17.46 -2.96
CA ASN A 354 1.83 -18.71 -2.42
C ASN A 354 2.50 -19.56 -3.51
N TRP A 355 3.80 -19.85 -3.40
CA TRP A 355 4.44 -20.82 -4.30
C TRP A 355 4.18 -22.26 -3.86
N CYS A 356 4.45 -23.22 -4.75
CA CYS A 356 4.34 -24.64 -4.47
C CYS A 356 5.67 -25.41 -4.60
N PRO A 357 6.08 -26.18 -3.58
CA PRO A 357 7.22 -27.07 -3.68
C PRO A 357 7.10 -28.08 -4.82
N ALA A 358 8.18 -28.27 -5.57
CA ALA A 358 8.25 -29.24 -6.66
C ALA A 358 7.86 -30.65 -6.17
N GLY A 359 6.92 -31.29 -6.89
CA GLY A 359 6.38 -32.61 -6.53
C GLY A 359 5.12 -32.59 -5.64
N SER A 360 4.60 -31.41 -5.28
CA SER A 360 3.27 -31.26 -4.66
C SER A 360 2.14 -31.24 -5.70
N SER A 361 0.88 -31.38 -5.26
CA SER A 361 -0.29 -31.52 -6.15
C SER A 361 -0.84 -30.20 -6.71
N CYS A 362 -0.24 -29.04 -6.41
CA CYS A 362 -0.59 -27.73 -6.97
C CYS A 362 0.25 -27.46 -8.24
N TYR A 363 -0.05 -28.22 -9.29
CA TYR A 363 0.82 -28.49 -10.44
C TYR A 363 1.03 -27.33 -11.45
N GLU A 364 0.78 -26.08 -11.06
CA GLU A 364 0.77 -24.91 -11.98
C GLU A 364 1.51 -23.66 -11.47
N LEU A 365 2.20 -23.70 -10.32
CA LEU A 365 2.84 -22.51 -9.72
C LEU A 365 4.39 -22.54 -9.79
N PRO A 366 5.08 -21.37 -9.87
CA PRO A 366 6.54 -21.28 -9.92
C PRO A 366 7.25 -21.73 -8.63
N THR A 367 8.59 -21.70 -8.63
CA THR A 367 9.37 -21.85 -7.39
C THR A 367 9.47 -20.53 -6.64
N ILE A 368 9.75 -20.57 -5.33
CA ILE A 368 9.84 -19.38 -4.46
C ILE A 368 10.78 -18.27 -4.97
N ASN A 369 11.77 -18.62 -5.78
CA ASN A 369 12.77 -17.68 -6.29
C ASN A 369 12.33 -17.01 -7.62
N ASP A 370 11.28 -17.52 -8.26
CA ASP A 370 10.84 -17.11 -9.60
C ASP A 370 9.59 -16.20 -9.55
N GLU A 371 8.70 -16.40 -8.56
CA GLU A 371 7.48 -15.62 -8.34
C GLU A 371 7.74 -14.38 -7.49
N PHE A 372 7.27 -13.23 -7.96
CA PHE A 372 7.29 -11.94 -7.25
C PHE A 372 6.00 -11.74 -6.46
N VAL A 373 6.02 -10.96 -5.37
CA VAL A 373 4.81 -10.65 -4.59
C VAL A 373 3.68 -10.19 -5.51
N ASN A 374 2.55 -10.90 -5.45
CA ASN A 374 1.59 -10.92 -6.54
C ASN A 374 0.89 -9.56 -6.70
N HIS A 375 0.76 -8.79 -5.62
CA HIS A 375 0.23 -7.43 -5.64
C HIS A 375 1.30 -6.43 -5.19
N LYS A 376 1.53 -5.42 -6.02
CA LYS A 376 2.65 -4.48 -5.93
C LYS A 376 2.20 -3.03 -5.70
N GLY A 377 0.89 -2.75 -5.88
CA GLY A 377 0.27 -1.43 -5.75
C GLY A 377 0.67 -0.67 -4.48
N TYR A 378 1.02 0.61 -4.65
CA TYR A 378 1.54 1.47 -3.58
C TYR A 378 0.49 1.92 -2.57
N ASN A 379 -0.79 1.94 -2.93
CA ASN A 379 -1.88 2.41 -2.07
C ASN A 379 -2.64 1.26 -1.38
N THR A 380 -2.18 0.02 -1.57
CA THR A 380 -2.79 -1.20 -1.01
C THR A 380 -1.95 -1.76 0.16
N ILE A 381 -2.29 -2.97 0.62
CA ILE A 381 -1.54 -3.71 1.63
C ILE A 381 -1.45 -5.17 1.17
N SER A 382 -0.25 -5.62 0.79
CA SER A 382 0.07 -7.03 0.54
C SER A 382 0.46 -7.71 1.84
N VAL A 383 -0.04 -8.94 2.05
CA VAL A 383 0.06 -9.62 3.35
C VAL A 383 0.76 -10.98 3.26
N GLY A 384 1.89 -11.09 3.98
CA GLY A 384 2.66 -12.31 4.16
C GLY A 384 2.08 -13.29 5.19
N ASN A 385 2.52 -14.54 5.13
CA ASN A 385 2.01 -15.64 5.96
C ASN A 385 3.03 -16.12 6.99
N HIS A 386 2.66 -16.02 8.28
CA HIS A 386 3.42 -16.65 9.36
C HIS A 386 2.65 -17.72 10.14
N ASN A 387 3.37 -18.48 10.96
CA ASN A 387 2.81 -19.53 11.79
C ASN A 387 2.05 -19.01 13.03
N ASP A 388 1.35 -19.93 13.72
CA ASP A 388 0.48 -19.71 14.90
C ASP A 388 1.13 -19.07 16.14
N ASN A 389 2.46 -18.86 16.16
CA ASN A 389 3.15 -18.07 17.19
C ASN A 389 4.13 -16.99 16.66
N ALA A 390 4.08 -16.63 15.37
CA ALA A 390 4.99 -15.67 14.71
C ALA A 390 6.49 -15.98 14.91
N SER A 391 6.83 -17.25 15.10
CA SER A 391 8.23 -17.69 15.23
C SER A 391 8.90 -17.96 13.88
N ALA A 392 8.08 -18.23 12.85
CA ALA A 392 8.55 -18.44 11.49
C ALA A 392 7.46 -18.08 10.47
N MET A 393 7.89 -17.66 9.29
CA MET A 393 7.03 -17.61 8.11
C MET A 393 6.58 -19.01 7.69
N SER A 394 5.46 -19.10 6.98
CA SER A 394 5.17 -20.29 6.18
C SER A 394 6.22 -20.41 5.10
N SER A 395 6.73 -21.63 4.89
CA SER A 395 7.64 -21.91 3.79
C SER A 395 7.05 -21.60 2.42
N SER A 396 5.72 -21.48 2.28
CA SER A 396 4.99 -21.19 1.04
C SER A 396 4.76 -19.70 0.77
N SER A 397 5.06 -18.79 1.71
CA SER A 397 4.79 -17.36 1.53
C SER A 397 5.68 -16.78 0.43
N ILE A 398 5.10 -16.03 -0.51
CA ILE A 398 5.88 -15.17 -1.40
C ILE A 398 6.28 -13.91 -0.63
N PHE A 399 7.50 -13.43 -0.91
CA PHE A 399 8.07 -12.19 -0.39
C PHE A 399 9.08 -11.52 -1.34
N LYS A 400 9.26 -12.06 -2.55
CA LYS A 400 10.26 -11.54 -3.48
C LYS A 400 9.83 -10.18 -4.04
N ASN A 401 10.70 -9.18 -3.91
CA ASN A 401 10.40 -7.80 -4.32
C ASN A 401 10.51 -7.62 -5.83
N PRO A 402 9.64 -6.78 -6.43
CA PRO A 402 9.78 -6.40 -7.84
C PRO A 402 11.05 -5.56 -8.06
N THR A 403 11.66 -5.71 -9.23
CA THR A 403 12.78 -4.88 -9.69
C THR A 403 12.29 -3.44 -9.88
N THR A 404 12.66 -2.56 -8.96
CA THR A 404 12.33 -1.13 -9.02
C THR A 404 13.55 -0.27 -9.34
N ALA A 405 13.32 1.04 -9.56
CA ALA A 405 14.35 1.96 -10.04
C ALA A 405 15.56 2.06 -9.11
N HIS A 406 15.38 1.84 -7.81
CA HIS A 406 16.40 1.90 -6.79
C HIS A 406 16.60 0.55 -6.06
N ASN A 407 15.87 -0.50 -6.45
CA ASN A 407 15.96 -1.84 -5.87
C ASN A 407 15.79 -1.85 -4.33
N ASP A 408 14.89 -1.02 -3.81
CA ASP A 408 14.57 -0.93 -2.38
C ASP A 408 13.07 -0.94 -2.08
N ARG A 409 12.22 -1.30 -3.05
CA ARG A 409 10.80 -1.62 -2.83
C ARG A 409 10.71 -2.85 -1.93
N GLU A 410 9.84 -2.78 -0.93
CA GLU A 410 9.71 -3.82 0.09
C GLU A 410 8.27 -4.29 0.28
N LEU A 411 8.07 -5.60 0.14
CA LEU A 411 6.82 -6.33 0.09
C LEU A 411 7.02 -7.76 0.66
N PRO A 412 6.04 -8.33 1.39
CA PRO A 412 4.75 -7.76 1.75
C PRO A 412 4.88 -6.65 2.79
N GLU A 413 4.02 -5.62 2.81
CA GLU A 413 4.17 -4.54 3.80
C GLU A 413 3.91 -5.00 5.26
N ILE A 414 3.19 -6.12 5.46
CA ILE A 414 2.92 -6.70 6.79
C ILE A 414 2.70 -8.21 6.68
N SER A 415 2.90 -8.95 7.76
CA SER A 415 2.54 -10.37 7.82
C SER A 415 1.46 -10.66 8.85
N ALA A 416 0.63 -11.65 8.58
CA ALA A 416 -0.38 -12.15 9.51
C ALA A 416 -0.40 -13.69 9.53
N ASN A 417 -1.00 -14.26 10.57
CA ASN A 417 -1.07 -15.71 10.73
C ASN A 417 -1.72 -16.33 9.48
N GLY A 418 -1.05 -17.34 8.93
CA GLY A 418 -1.36 -18.02 7.67
C GLY A 418 -1.05 -19.52 7.69
N THR A 419 -0.89 -20.17 8.85
CA THR A 419 -0.56 -21.63 8.89
C THR A 419 -1.42 -22.50 9.81
N SER A 420 -2.43 -23.21 9.29
CA SER A 420 -3.37 -24.19 9.92
C SER A 420 -4.67 -23.75 10.67
N VAL A 421 -5.50 -22.77 10.22
CA VAL A 421 -6.62 -22.24 11.05
C VAL A 421 -7.93 -22.94 10.83
N THR A 422 -8.56 -23.19 11.96
CA THR A 422 -9.90 -23.69 12.06
C THR A 422 -10.89 -22.54 12.22
N THR A 423 -11.67 -22.26 11.18
CA THR A 423 -12.90 -21.44 11.28
C THR A 423 -13.95 -22.02 10.33
N VAL A 424 -15.23 -21.77 10.61
CA VAL A 424 -16.39 -22.28 9.81
C VAL A 424 -16.34 -23.77 9.42
N GLY A 425 -15.73 -24.61 10.28
CA GLY A 425 -15.59 -26.04 10.08
C GLY A 425 -14.59 -26.46 8.99
N LEU A 426 -13.60 -25.61 8.66
CA LEU A 426 -12.52 -25.88 7.71
C LEU A 426 -11.16 -25.54 8.33
N THR A 427 -10.11 -26.26 7.91
CA THR A 427 -8.72 -26.05 8.36
C THR A 427 -7.73 -26.13 7.20
N PHE A 428 -6.77 -25.19 7.16
CA PHE A 428 -6.28 -24.55 5.93
C PHE A 428 -4.93 -23.77 6.26
N SER A 429 -3.87 -23.68 5.40
CA SER A 429 -2.59 -22.83 5.47
C SER A 429 -2.06 -22.13 4.14
N GLY A 430 -1.84 -20.79 4.10
CA GLY A 430 -1.37 -19.87 3.01
C GLY A 430 -1.83 -18.37 3.11
N THR A 431 -1.26 -17.45 2.32
CA THR A 431 -1.45 -15.97 2.46
C THR A 431 -2.89 -15.45 2.28
N SER A 432 -3.76 -16.18 1.58
CA SER A 432 -5.18 -15.84 1.39
C SER A 432 -6.02 -15.70 2.64
N MET A 433 -5.48 -16.13 3.78
CA MET A 433 -6.18 -16.06 5.04
C MET A 433 -5.46 -15.12 6.03
N SER A 434 -4.15 -14.93 5.86
CA SER A 434 -3.44 -13.76 6.40
C SER A 434 -4.10 -12.44 5.94
N SER A 435 -4.47 -12.29 4.66
CA SER A 435 -5.13 -11.07 4.14
C SER A 435 -6.49 -10.74 4.77
N PRO A 436 -7.47 -11.65 4.96
CA PRO A 436 -8.72 -11.35 5.64
C PRO A 436 -8.54 -11.11 7.15
N ALA A 437 -7.45 -11.59 7.77
CA ALA A 437 -7.12 -11.19 9.14
C ALA A 437 -6.70 -9.72 9.25
N VAL A 438 -5.87 -9.25 8.30
CA VAL A 438 -5.56 -7.82 8.18
C VAL A 438 -6.85 -7.05 7.82
N THR A 439 -7.65 -7.49 6.85
CA THR A 439 -8.92 -6.82 6.49
C THR A 439 -9.90 -6.73 7.66
N GLY A 440 -10.06 -7.81 8.44
CA GLY A 440 -10.87 -7.80 9.65
C GLY A 440 -10.31 -6.84 10.70
N SER A 441 -8.99 -6.73 10.81
CA SER A 441 -8.31 -5.76 11.69
C SER A 441 -8.53 -4.31 11.23
N VAL A 442 -8.52 -4.04 9.91
CA VAL A 442 -8.92 -2.73 9.35
C VAL A 442 -10.35 -2.38 9.78
N ALA A 443 -11.30 -3.32 9.66
CA ALA A 443 -12.68 -3.10 10.09
C ALA A 443 -12.79 -2.85 11.61
N LEU A 444 -11.97 -3.50 12.44
CA LEU A 444 -11.90 -3.18 13.87
C LEU A 444 -11.39 -1.75 14.15
N LEU A 445 -10.35 -1.29 13.42
CA LEU A 445 -9.81 0.06 13.56
C LEU A 445 -10.77 1.13 13.03
N GLN A 446 -11.41 0.91 11.89
CA GLN A 446 -12.46 1.78 11.34
C GLN A 446 -13.69 1.87 12.25
N ASN A 447 -14.00 0.81 13.00
CA ASN A 447 -15.04 0.81 14.01
C ASN A 447 -14.64 1.58 15.29
N ALA A 448 -13.36 1.55 15.66
CA ALA A 448 -12.82 2.32 16.78
C ALA A 448 -12.70 3.82 16.46
N VAL A 449 -12.32 4.18 15.22
CA VAL A 449 -12.07 5.56 14.79
C VAL A 449 -12.68 5.77 13.40
N THR A 450 -13.92 6.28 13.36
CA THR A 450 -14.71 6.26 12.11
C THR A 450 -14.21 7.18 10.99
N THR A 451 -13.29 8.10 11.28
CA THR A 451 -12.57 8.89 10.27
C THR A 451 -11.70 7.99 9.38
N LEU A 452 -11.10 6.94 9.93
CA LEU A 452 -10.18 6.03 9.21
C LEU A 452 -10.84 5.22 8.07
N ARG A 453 -12.16 5.32 7.89
CA ARG A 453 -12.89 4.75 6.75
C ARG A 453 -12.51 5.36 5.40
N HIS A 454 -11.90 6.54 5.42
CA HIS A 454 -11.50 7.30 4.23
C HIS A 454 -9.99 7.58 4.17
N TRP A 455 -9.23 7.07 5.14
CA TRP A 455 -7.80 7.34 5.32
C TRP A 455 -7.03 6.02 5.37
N PRO A 456 -6.88 5.34 4.21
CA PRO A 456 -6.08 4.12 4.10
C PRO A 456 -4.63 4.35 4.52
N GLU A 457 -4.08 5.55 4.32
CA GLU A 457 -2.74 5.94 4.77
C GLU A 457 -2.63 5.89 6.31
N GLY A 458 -3.66 6.41 7.01
CA GLY A 458 -3.76 6.33 8.47
C GLY A 458 -3.91 4.90 8.98
N ILE A 459 -4.64 4.04 8.26
CA ILE A 459 -4.74 2.61 8.57
C ILE A 459 -3.39 1.89 8.37
N ARG A 460 -2.71 2.12 7.23
CA ARG A 460 -1.37 1.57 6.93
C ARG A 460 -0.39 1.91 8.05
N ALA A 461 -0.24 3.19 8.39
CA ALA A 461 0.62 3.63 9.47
C ALA A 461 0.29 2.98 10.83
N LEU A 462 -1.00 2.94 11.21
CA LEU A 462 -1.44 2.31 12.47
C LEU A 462 -1.13 0.81 12.54
N LEU A 463 -1.27 0.08 11.44
CA LEU A 463 -0.93 -1.34 11.35
C LEU A 463 0.58 -1.55 11.44
N PHE A 464 1.37 -0.80 10.67
CA PHE A 464 2.83 -0.94 10.63
C PHE A 464 3.50 -0.54 11.95
N ALA A 465 3.03 0.51 12.62
CA ALA A 465 3.49 0.89 13.97
C ALA A 465 2.95 -0.02 15.08
N GLY A 466 1.89 -0.79 14.80
CA GLY A 466 1.34 -1.82 15.69
C GLY A 466 2.09 -3.15 15.61
N ALA A 467 2.55 -3.52 14.41
CA ALA A 467 3.34 -4.71 14.12
C ALA A 467 4.72 -4.65 14.82
N HIS A 468 4.82 -5.30 15.97
CA HIS A 468 5.94 -5.14 16.90
C HIS A 468 6.77 -6.42 17.11
N THR A 469 6.44 -7.48 16.37
CA THR A 469 7.09 -8.79 16.47
C THR A 469 7.63 -9.16 15.09
N ASN A 470 8.93 -9.01 14.93
CA ASN A 470 9.64 -9.46 13.73
C ASN A 470 9.80 -10.99 13.79
N ILE A 471 9.71 -11.65 12.63
CA ILE A 471 9.38 -13.06 12.51
C ILE A 471 10.66 -13.87 12.32
N LYS A 472 11.08 -14.60 13.34
CA LYS A 472 12.49 -14.96 13.54
C LYS A 472 13.16 -15.80 12.45
N SER A 473 12.43 -16.41 11.52
CA SER A 473 12.98 -17.24 10.46
C SER A 473 12.02 -17.47 9.28
N HIS A 474 12.56 -17.76 8.11
CA HIS A 474 11.83 -18.25 6.95
C HIS A 474 12.36 -19.66 6.57
N PRO A 475 11.57 -20.75 6.70
CA PRO A 475 12.07 -22.12 6.51
C PRO A 475 12.61 -22.42 5.10
N GLY A 476 12.20 -21.65 4.09
CA GLY A 476 12.74 -21.73 2.72
C GLY A 476 14.09 -21.02 2.51
N ILE A 477 14.59 -20.27 3.49
CA ILE A 477 15.85 -19.50 3.40
C ILE A 477 16.83 -20.00 4.48
N PRO A 478 17.80 -20.87 4.14
CA PRO A 478 18.78 -21.37 5.10
C PRO A 478 19.60 -20.23 5.72
N GLY A 479 19.58 -20.13 7.05
CA GLY A 479 20.31 -19.09 7.79
C GLY A 479 19.53 -17.79 8.03
N SER A 480 18.28 -17.68 7.56
CA SER A 480 17.40 -16.53 7.89
C SER A 480 17.24 -16.33 9.40
N SER A 481 17.44 -15.10 9.85
CA SER A 481 17.23 -14.68 11.23
C SER A 481 16.71 -13.25 11.27
N ALA A 482 15.44 -13.04 11.65
CA ALA A 482 14.91 -11.69 11.85
C ALA A 482 15.40 -11.09 13.19
N THR A 483 16.70 -10.87 13.27
CA THR A 483 17.31 -9.85 14.13
C THR A 483 17.26 -8.46 13.48
N HIS A 484 16.88 -8.40 12.20
CA HIS A 484 16.76 -7.19 11.41
C HIS A 484 15.41 -6.49 11.67
N SER A 485 15.44 -5.17 11.63
CA SER A 485 14.27 -4.30 11.44
C SER A 485 13.94 -4.17 9.97
N TRP A 486 12.76 -3.63 9.65
CA TRP A 486 12.37 -3.30 8.27
C TRP A 486 13.46 -2.50 7.54
N TRP A 487 14.02 -1.49 8.21
CA TRP A 487 15.07 -0.65 7.64
C TRP A 487 16.42 -1.39 7.45
N ASP A 488 16.75 -2.37 8.30
CA ASP A 488 17.99 -3.14 8.14
C ASP A 488 17.95 -4.02 6.87
N ASP A 489 16.79 -4.55 6.50
CA ASP A 489 16.65 -5.34 5.26
C ASP A 489 16.57 -4.43 4.01
N VAL A 490 15.77 -3.37 4.04
CA VAL A 490 15.67 -2.37 2.95
C VAL A 490 17.02 -1.71 2.64
N SER A 491 17.75 -1.24 3.67
CA SER A 491 19.05 -0.59 3.47
C SER A 491 20.17 -1.55 3.03
N ALA A 492 19.96 -2.86 3.21
CA ALA A 492 20.85 -3.91 2.70
C ALA A 492 20.48 -4.39 1.28
N GLY A 493 19.31 -4.01 0.76
CA GLY A 493 18.76 -4.57 -0.49
C GLY A 493 18.34 -6.04 -0.36
N ASN A 494 17.90 -6.46 0.83
CA ASN A 494 17.34 -7.78 1.07
C ASN A 494 15.82 -7.74 0.94
N ASP A 495 15.24 -8.80 0.37
CA ASP A 495 13.79 -8.99 0.39
C ASP A 495 13.33 -9.43 1.79
N GLY A 496 12.68 -8.52 2.52
CA GLY A 496 12.25 -8.74 3.90
C GLY A 496 10.97 -9.59 3.95
N PHE A 497 11.12 -10.84 4.39
CA PHE A 497 10.00 -11.78 4.28
C PHE A 497 8.79 -11.45 5.16
N ASP A 498 8.94 -10.63 6.21
CA ASP A 498 7.85 -10.25 7.12
C ASP A 498 7.41 -8.78 7.04
N GLY A 499 8.11 -7.93 6.28
CA GLY A 499 7.81 -6.52 6.12
C GLY A 499 7.84 -5.74 7.43
N SER A 500 6.73 -5.06 7.77
CA SER A 500 6.59 -4.41 9.08
C SER A 500 6.50 -5.38 10.27
N GLY A 501 6.45 -6.70 10.02
CA GLY A 501 6.39 -7.76 11.02
C GLY A 501 4.98 -8.33 11.20
N ALA A 502 4.79 -9.10 12.29
CA ALA A 502 3.51 -9.73 12.60
C ALA A 502 2.45 -8.74 13.10
N LEU A 503 1.27 -8.79 12.46
CA LEU A 503 0.05 -8.06 12.80
C LEU A 503 -0.27 -8.12 14.31
N ASP A 504 -0.48 -6.95 14.93
CA ASP A 504 -1.05 -6.80 16.28
C ASP A 504 -2.09 -5.66 16.28
N VAL A 505 -3.36 -6.02 16.12
CA VAL A 505 -4.46 -5.04 16.09
C VAL A 505 -4.70 -4.42 17.46
N TYR A 506 -4.32 -5.11 18.56
CA TYR A 506 -4.41 -4.53 19.90
C TYR A 506 -3.42 -3.38 20.11
N GLN A 507 -2.17 -3.49 19.65
CA GLN A 507 -1.27 -2.33 19.65
C GLN A 507 -1.77 -1.22 18.74
N SER A 508 -2.18 -1.55 17.51
CA SER A 508 -2.74 -0.59 16.55
C SER A 508 -3.89 0.22 17.18
N GLN A 509 -4.78 -0.45 17.92
CA GLN A 509 -5.89 0.18 18.65
C GLN A 509 -5.45 0.97 19.89
N GLN A 510 -4.35 0.60 20.56
CA GLN A 510 -3.80 1.42 21.64
C GLN A 510 -3.19 2.72 21.11
N ILE A 511 -2.62 2.70 19.91
CA ILE A 511 -2.14 3.89 19.22
C ILE A 511 -3.35 4.75 18.80
N SER A 512 -4.36 4.15 18.16
CA SER A 512 -5.52 4.87 17.59
C SER A 512 -6.35 5.67 18.60
N LYS A 513 -6.25 5.35 19.91
CA LYS A 513 -6.89 6.12 21.00
C LYS A 513 -6.36 7.55 21.15
N ASN A 514 -5.14 7.83 20.69
CA ASN A 514 -4.43 9.08 20.96
C ASN A 514 -4.08 9.77 19.65
N ARG A 515 -5.06 10.41 18.99
CA ARG A 515 -4.73 11.29 17.86
C ARG A 515 -3.91 12.47 18.39
N TRP A 516 -2.86 12.83 17.67
CA TRP A 516 -1.99 13.95 18.02
C TRP A 516 -2.74 15.27 17.98
N ASN A 517 -2.31 16.19 18.84
CA ASN A 517 -2.92 17.51 19.04
C ASN A 517 -1.88 18.57 19.44
N GLY A 518 -0.61 18.40 19.03
CA GLY A 518 0.49 19.28 19.41
C GLY A 518 1.13 18.98 20.77
N VAL A 519 0.85 17.82 21.38
CA VAL A 519 1.42 17.41 22.67
C VAL A 519 2.26 16.12 22.52
N PRO A 520 3.40 15.96 23.20
CA PRO A 520 4.16 14.71 23.22
C PRO A 520 3.37 13.52 23.73
N LEU A 521 3.31 12.44 22.94
CA LEU A 521 2.57 11.22 23.26
C LEU A 521 3.51 10.00 23.27
N SER A 522 3.29 9.06 24.21
CA SER A 522 4.02 7.78 24.22
C SER A 522 3.57 6.85 23.10
N ARG A 523 2.32 7.00 22.64
CA ARG A 523 1.75 6.37 21.45
C ARG A 523 0.80 7.38 20.84
N GLY A 524 0.88 7.57 19.54
CA GLY A 524 0.01 8.53 18.87
C GLY A 524 -0.03 8.29 17.38
N TRP A 525 -0.98 8.95 16.73
CA TRP A 525 -1.14 8.94 15.29
C TRP A 525 -1.68 10.26 14.79
N ASP A 526 -1.49 10.53 13.51
CA ASP A 526 -2.19 11.59 12.80
C ASP A 526 -2.38 11.24 11.32
N ILE A 527 -3.18 12.06 10.65
CA ILE A 527 -3.50 12.01 9.22
C ILE A 527 -3.60 13.44 8.69
N GLY A 528 -3.26 13.65 7.43
CA GLY A 528 -3.42 14.96 6.80
C GLY A 528 -2.88 15.00 5.38
N SER A 529 -2.62 16.21 4.89
CA SER A 529 -1.98 16.45 3.61
C SER A 529 -0.64 17.18 3.74
N ILE A 530 0.31 16.76 2.91
CA ILE A 530 1.56 17.47 2.64
C ILE A 530 1.34 18.34 1.42
N HIS A 531 1.71 19.61 1.53
CA HIS A 531 1.67 20.61 0.47
C HIS A 531 3.02 21.33 0.42
N ASP A 532 3.42 21.85 -0.75
CA ASP A 532 4.65 22.66 -0.90
C ASP A 532 4.73 23.82 0.10
N SER A 533 3.59 24.46 0.40
CA SER A 533 3.49 25.56 1.38
C SER A 533 3.82 25.15 2.82
N LYS A 534 3.74 23.85 3.14
CA LYS A 534 4.12 23.25 4.43
C LYS A 534 5.53 22.63 4.42
N VAL A 535 6.31 22.78 3.34
CA VAL A 535 7.70 22.30 3.28
C VAL A 535 8.67 23.47 3.42
N LYS A 536 9.63 23.37 4.36
CA LYS A 536 10.71 24.34 4.57
C LYS A 536 12.03 23.61 4.74
N ASN A 537 13.04 24.01 3.98
CA ASN A 537 14.37 23.39 3.99
C ASN A 537 14.33 21.85 3.77
N GLY A 538 13.39 21.38 2.96
CA GLY A 538 13.16 19.95 2.70
C GLY A 538 12.38 19.20 3.78
N TYR A 539 12.00 19.83 4.90
CA TYR A 539 11.20 19.21 5.96
C TYR A 539 9.76 19.74 6.00
N PHE A 540 8.83 18.88 6.41
CA PHE A 540 7.49 19.31 6.78
C PHE A 540 7.55 20.24 8.00
N THR A 541 6.72 21.28 8.03
CA THR A 541 6.73 22.28 9.13
C THR A 541 6.13 21.78 10.44
N GLU A 542 5.38 20.67 10.40
CA GLU A 542 4.80 20.04 11.59
C GLU A 542 5.74 18.92 12.04
N GLU A 543 6.12 18.94 13.32
CA GLU A 543 7.02 17.97 13.95
C GLU A 543 6.24 17.19 15.02
N TYR A 544 6.42 15.88 15.06
CA TYR A 544 5.73 14.99 16.02
C TYR A 544 6.66 14.63 17.18
N GLU A 545 6.11 14.35 18.36
CA GLU A 545 6.91 14.11 19.57
C GLU A 545 6.57 12.78 20.26
N VAL A 546 7.53 11.86 20.26
CA VAL A 546 7.45 10.57 20.96
C VAL A 546 7.95 10.73 22.39
N LYS A 547 7.03 10.71 23.37
CA LYS A 547 7.36 10.78 24.79
C LYS A 547 7.57 9.38 25.37
N VAL A 548 8.82 8.96 25.52
CA VAL A 548 9.14 7.63 26.06
C VAL A 548 8.81 7.58 27.56
N PRO A 549 7.85 6.75 27.99
CA PRO A 549 7.46 6.67 29.40
C PRO A 549 8.54 5.99 30.23
N TRP A 550 8.35 6.01 31.55
CA TRP A 550 9.18 5.21 32.45
C TRP A 550 9.00 3.71 32.16
N SER A 551 10.10 2.98 32.19
CA SER A 551 10.15 1.52 32.10
C SER A 551 11.18 0.98 33.08
N LEU A 552 11.05 -0.29 33.45
CA LEU A 552 12.07 -1.01 34.21
C LEU A 552 13.39 -1.10 33.41
N LEU A 553 13.30 -1.33 32.10
CA LEU A 553 14.43 -1.29 31.20
C LEU A 553 14.86 0.16 30.96
N GLN A 554 16.18 0.41 30.91
CA GLN A 554 16.71 1.73 30.57
C GLN A 554 16.41 2.13 29.13
N LYS A 555 16.34 1.11 28.25
CA LYS A 555 15.97 1.22 26.84
C LYS A 555 14.56 0.71 26.61
N VAL A 556 13.80 1.43 25.79
CA VAL A 556 12.42 1.13 25.42
C VAL A 556 12.34 1.07 23.90
N PRO A 557 11.78 0.00 23.30
CA PRO A 557 11.59 -0.05 21.87
C PRO A 557 10.57 1.00 21.43
N VAL A 558 10.92 1.72 20.37
CA VAL A 558 10.06 2.67 19.68
C VAL A 558 10.00 2.29 18.21
N LYS A 559 8.78 2.21 17.67
CA LYS A 559 8.50 2.06 16.24
C LYS A 559 7.69 3.26 15.78
N VAL A 560 8.11 3.86 14.67
CA VAL A 560 7.40 4.96 13.99
C VAL A 560 7.18 4.53 12.54
N ALA A 561 5.95 4.63 12.07
CA ALA A 561 5.60 4.35 10.69
C ALA A 561 4.92 5.57 10.05
N LEU A 562 5.35 5.90 8.84
CA LEU A 562 4.75 6.87 7.94
C LEU A 562 4.22 6.09 6.73
N ALA A 563 3.04 6.44 6.23
CA ALA A 563 2.54 5.95 4.96
C ALA A 563 1.88 7.10 4.20
N TRP A 564 2.09 7.16 2.89
CA TRP A 564 1.46 8.14 2.00
C TRP A 564 0.88 7.44 0.78
N ASN A 565 0.18 8.21 -0.06
CA ASN A 565 -0.30 7.71 -1.33
C ASN A 565 0.72 7.96 -2.46
N SER A 566 0.88 6.97 -3.35
CA SER A 566 1.33 7.22 -4.71
C SER A 566 0.28 8.03 -5.47
N THR A 567 0.65 8.56 -6.62
CA THR A 567 -0.35 8.91 -7.63
C THR A 567 -0.45 7.77 -8.63
N ALA A 568 -1.65 7.56 -9.17
CA ALA A 568 -1.77 6.86 -10.44
C ALA A 568 -1.73 7.96 -11.52
N THR A 569 -0.60 8.10 -12.21
CA THR A 569 -0.37 9.18 -13.19
C THR A 569 0.36 8.70 -14.43
N LEU A 570 0.46 9.60 -15.41
CA LEU A 570 0.82 9.33 -16.79
C LEU A 570 2.33 9.58 -16.99
N ASN A 571 3.13 8.51 -17.00
CA ASN A 571 4.56 8.57 -17.21
C ASN A 571 4.94 7.96 -18.58
N GLY A 572 5.67 8.72 -19.42
CA GLY A 572 6.11 8.25 -20.74
C GLY A 572 4.99 7.79 -21.70
N GLY A 573 3.75 8.25 -21.53
CA GLY A 573 2.61 7.80 -22.35
C GLY A 573 1.95 6.49 -21.88
N THR A 574 2.27 6.01 -20.68
CA THR A 574 1.61 4.89 -19.99
C THR A 574 1.15 5.38 -18.59
N TYR A 575 -0.01 4.98 -18.08
CA TYR A 575 -0.27 5.14 -16.63
C TYR A 575 0.65 4.19 -15.86
N SER A 576 1.36 4.74 -14.89
CA SER A 576 2.01 3.98 -13.83
C SER A 576 1.39 4.40 -12.51
N SER A 577 1.42 3.55 -11.50
CA SER A 577 1.46 4.09 -10.15
C SER A 577 2.88 4.61 -9.91
N SER A 578 3.03 5.83 -9.41
CA SER A 578 4.32 6.49 -9.18
C SER A 578 4.36 7.23 -7.85
N LEU A 579 5.53 7.21 -7.23
CA LEU A 579 5.83 7.99 -6.04
C LEU A 579 6.25 9.40 -6.48
N ASP A 580 5.27 10.25 -6.73
CA ASP A 580 5.49 11.65 -7.15
C ASP A 580 6.15 12.50 -6.05
N ILE A 581 6.21 11.97 -4.82
CA ILE A 581 7.02 12.46 -3.70
C ILE A 581 7.74 11.29 -3.02
N ASP A 582 8.99 11.54 -2.67
CA ASP A 582 9.81 10.70 -1.78
C ASP A 582 9.81 11.35 -0.39
N LEU A 583 9.36 10.60 0.62
CA LEU A 583 9.27 11.05 2.00
C LEU A 583 10.14 10.19 2.92
N ASP A 584 10.99 10.82 3.73
CA ASP A 584 11.79 10.15 4.75
C ASP A 584 11.24 10.39 6.17
N ILE A 585 11.54 9.47 7.09
CA ILE A 585 11.44 9.69 8.55
C ILE A 585 12.82 9.99 9.11
N HIS A 586 12.99 11.13 9.79
CA HIS A 586 14.15 11.41 10.65
C HIS A 586 13.72 11.55 12.11
N ILE A 587 14.45 10.92 13.04
CA ILE A 587 14.16 10.95 14.49
C ILE A 587 15.34 11.52 15.26
N TYR A 588 15.11 12.61 15.99
CA TYR A 588 16.09 13.34 16.78
C TYR A 588 15.86 13.16 18.28
N ASN A 589 16.95 13.14 19.05
CA ASN A 589 16.87 13.22 20.51
C ASN A 589 16.78 14.68 21.00
N ALA A 590 16.56 14.87 22.31
CA ALA A 590 16.46 16.19 22.94
C ALA A 590 17.72 17.08 22.85
N SER A 591 18.87 16.55 22.40
CA SER A 591 20.08 17.32 22.09
C SER A 591 20.20 17.70 20.60
N GLY A 592 19.22 17.34 19.77
CA GLY A 592 19.21 17.61 18.34
C GLY A 592 20.00 16.61 17.49
N HIS A 593 20.54 15.53 18.07
CA HIS A 593 21.22 14.51 17.26
C HIS A 593 20.22 13.53 16.65
N LEU A 594 20.39 13.19 15.38
CA LEU A 594 19.70 12.09 14.72
C LEU A 594 20.04 10.76 15.43
N VAL A 595 19.03 9.95 15.73
CA VAL A 595 19.18 8.66 16.44
C VAL A 595 18.54 7.48 15.72
N ALA A 596 17.68 7.74 14.74
CA ALA A 596 17.07 6.76 13.85
C ALA A 596 16.55 7.49 12.62
N TYR A 597 16.48 6.77 11.50
CA TYR A 597 15.92 7.26 10.25
C TYR A 597 15.37 6.08 9.44
N SER A 598 14.64 6.40 8.38
CA SER A 598 14.11 5.48 7.38
C SER A 598 13.95 6.31 6.10
N VAL A 599 14.70 5.97 5.05
CA VAL A 599 14.96 6.85 3.90
C VAL A 599 14.92 6.09 2.54
N SER A 600 13.99 5.16 2.33
CA SER A 600 13.88 4.42 1.05
C SER A 600 13.46 5.33 -0.12
N TRP A 601 13.60 4.85 -1.36
CA TRP A 601 13.14 5.58 -2.56
C TRP A 601 11.85 5.00 -3.14
N ASP A 602 11.75 3.66 -3.21
CA ASP A 602 10.70 2.99 -3.96
C ASP A 602 9.50 2.53 -3.10
N ASN A 603 9.36 2.98 -1.84
CA ASN A 603 8.19 2.66 -1.00
C ASN A 603 7.28 3.87 -0.77
N SER A 604 5.96 3.62 -0.66
CA SER A 604 4.96 4.59 -0.21
C SER A 604 4.80 4.61 1.33
N TYR A 605 5.79 4.12 2.05
CA TYR A 605 5.82 4.02 3.50
C TYR A 605 7.25 3.93 4.01
N GLU A 606 7.48 4.37 5.25
CA GLU A 606 8.77 4.34 5.95
C GLU A 606 8.57 3.82 7.37
N ILE A 607 9.54 3.07 7.89
CA ILE A 607 9.48 2.47 9.24
C ILE A 607 10.82 2.63 9.96
N ALA A 608 10.86 3.53 10.95
CA ALA A 608 12.01 3.72 11.81
C ALA A 608 11.83 2.99 13.16
N GLU A 609 12.74 2.06 13.47
CA GLU A 609 12.77 1.30 14.71
C GLU A 609 14.03 1.59 15.53
N PHE A 610 13.90 1.89 16.83
CA PHE A 610 15.07 2.19 17.67
C PHE A 610 14.86 1.95 19.17
N MET A 611 15.98 1.83 19.89
CA MET A 611 16.02 1.64 21.34
C MET A 611 16.22 2.97 22.07
N ALA A 612 15.09 3.60 22.38
CA ALA A 612 15.00 4.91 23.02
C ALA A 612 15.30 4.87 24.52
N ASN A 613 15.82 5.96 25.09
CA ASN A 613 16.02 6.06 26.54
C ASN A 613 14.69 6.37 27.25
N ARG A 614 14.39 5.67 28.35
CA ARG A 614 13.20 5.96 29.18
C ARG A 614 13.21 7.42 29.69
N ASN A 615 12.03 8.02 29.85
CA ASN A 615 11.84 9.42 30.29
C ASN A 615 12.52 10.48 29.39
N GLN A 616 12.65 10.21 28.10
CA GLN A 616 13.10 11.19 27.10
C GLN A 616 11.99 11.46 26.08
N THR A 617 12.01 12.65 25.47
CA THR A 617 11.20 12.97 24.29
C THR A 617 12.11 12.92 23.06
N TYR A 618 11.57 12.39 21.97
CA TYR A 618 12.21 12.34 20.66
C TYR A 618 11.33 13.05 19.63
N THR A 619 11.96 13.85 18.78
CA THR A 619 11.29 14.61 17.73
C THR A 619 11.34 13.84 16.43
N VAL A 620 10.19 13.55 15.85
CA VAL A 620 10.04 12.93 14.53
C VAL A 620 9.76 14.04 13.52
N LYS A 621 10.57 14.09 12.46
CA LYS A 621 10.39 14.99 11.33
C LYS A 621 10.14 14.18 10.07
N ILE A 622 9.12 14.57 9.32
CA ILE A 622 8.90 14.08 7.96
C ILE A 622 9.74 14.95 7.02
N ARG A 623 10.60 14.33 6.23
CA ARG A 623 11.38 14.99 5.20
C ARG A 623 10.76 14.69 3.84
N ARG A 624 10.81 15.65 2.92
CA ARG A 624 10.53 15.46 1.49
C ARG A 624 11.87 15.48 0.76
N PHE A 625 12.36 14.32 0.35
CA PHE A 625 13.65 14.22 -0.34
C PHE A 625 13.58 14.82 -1.75
N SER A 626 12.55 14.41 -2.49
CA SER A 626 12.37 14.74 -3.90
C SER A 626 10.90 14.74 -4.29
N GLY A 627 10.63 14.98 -5.57
CA GLY A 627 9.28 15.06 -6.12
C GLY A 627 8.70 16.48 -6.11
N ALA A 628 8.11 16.89 -7.23
CA ALA A 628 7.40 18.15 -7.39
C ALA A 628 5.90 17.88 -7.52
N GLY A 629 5.07 18.54 -6.71
CA GLY A 629 3.65 18.23 -6.61
C GLY A 629 3.02 18.93 -5.41
N ASP A 630 1.88 19.57 -5.64
CA ASP A 630 1.22 20.44 -4.67
C ASP A 630 0.60 19.69 -3.47
N PHE A 631 0.54 18.35 -3.52
CA PHE A 631 -0.31 17.55 -2.64
C PHE A 631 0.07 16.06 -2.54
N SER A 632 0.01 15.51 -1.32
CA SER A 632 -0.20 14.07 -1.06
C SER A 632 -0.86 13.89 0.31
N TRP A 633 -1.70 12.85 0.46
CA TRP A 633 -2.20 12.41 1.76
C TRP A 633 -1.17 11.56 2.48
N PHE A 634 -1.15 11.66 3.81
CA PHE A 634 -0.34 10.80 4.66
C PHE A 634 -1.08 10.37 5.92
N GLY A 635 -0.59 9.28 6.51
CA GLY A 635 -0.83 8.88 7.89
C GLY A 635 0.49 8.62 8.59
N ILE A 636 0.60 8.99 9.85
CA ILE A 636 1.76 8.71 10.69
C ILE A 636 1.30 8.08 12.01
N ALA A 637 2.04 7.11 12.52
CA ALA A 637 1.76 6.45 13.78
C ALA A 637 3.04 6.07 14.51
N TRP A 638 3.00 6.08 15.85
CA TRP A 638 4.14 5.69 16.68
C TRP A 638 3.72 4.97 17.95
N ASN A 639 4.62 4.12 18.42
CA ASN A 639 4.43 3.30 19.60
C ASN A 639 5.71 3.20 20.42
N SER A 640 5.68 3.65 21.68
CA SER A 640 6.67 3.26 22.69
C SER A 640 6.04 2.27 23.67
N ARG A 641 6.64 1.07 23.77
CA ARG A 641 6.18 -0.01 24.67
C ARG A 641 7.12 -0.15 25.86
N PRO A 642 6.87 0.52 27.00
CA PRO A 642 7.65 0.27 28.21
C PRO A 642 7.47 -1.18 28.66
N PHE A 643 8.57 -1.82 29.04
CA PHE A 643 8.52 -3.04 29.83
C PHE A 643 8.08 -2.69 31.26
N ILE A 644 6.99 -3.31 31.72
CA ILE A 644 6.39 -3.13 33.04
C ILE A 644 6.01 -4.52 33.58
N PHE A 645 6.38 -4.83 34.83
CA PHE A 645 5.85 -6.01 35.51
C PHE A 645 4.37 -5.80 35.84
N THR A 646 3.49 -6.52 35.16
CA THR A 646 2.14 -6.79 35.67
C THR A 646 2.22 -7.94 36.66
N PHE A 647 2.19 -7.63 37.96
CA PHE A 647 1.90 -8.66 38.95
C PHE A 647 0.48 -9.19 38.70
N PRO A 648 0.26 -10.52 38.62
CA PRO A 648 -1.08 -11.06 38.63
C PRO A 648 -1.73 -10.65 39.97
N VAL A 649 -2.79 -9.84 39.89
CA VAL A 649 -3.60 -9.51 41.06
C VAL A 649 -4.35 -10.78 41.45
N PHE A 650 -3.75 -11.57 42.33
CA PHE A 650 -4.48 -12.59 43.07
C PHE A 650 -5.59 -11.88 43.84
N SER A 651 -6.84 -12.07 43.41
CA SER A 651 -8.01 -11.56 44.08
C SER A 651 -8.19 -12.30 45.41
N ASN A 652 -7.48 -11.84 46.44
CA ASN A 652 -7.64 -12.37 47.79
C ASN A 652 -9.06 -12.09 48.27
N GLN A 653 -9.91 -13.12 48.26
CA GLN A 653 -11.06 -13.20 49.15
C GLN A 653 -10.56 -13.31 50.59
N LEU A 654 -10.19 -12.16 51.17
CA LEU A 654 -10.04 -12.02 52.61
C LEU A 654 -11.42 -11.85 53.23
N THR A 655 -12.09 -12.98 53.45
CA THR A 655 -13.27 -13.05 54.31
C THR A 655 -12.87 -12.75 55.75
N ILE A 656 -12.90 -11.48 56.13
CA ILE A 656 -12.76 -11.06 57.52
C ILE A 656 -14.08 -11.37 58.22
N GLN A 657 -14.12 -12.47 58.96
CA GLN A 657 -15.18 -12.69 59.96
C GLN A 657 -14.99 -11.74 61.14
N ARG A 658 -16.08 -11.10 61.55
CA ARG A 658 -16.36 -10.61 62.90
C ARG A 658 -17.78 -11.00 63.27
#